data_AF-A0A1G0NBV0-F1
#
_entry.id   AF-A0A1G0NBV0-F1
#
_cell.length_a   1.000
_cell.length_b   1.000
_cell.length_c   1.000
_cell.angle_alpha   90.00
_cell.angle_beta   90.00
_cell.angle_gamma   90.00
#
_symmetry.space_group_name_H-M   'P 1'
#
loop_
_entity.id
_entity.type
_entity.pdbx_description
1 polymer ?
#
loop_
_entity_poly.entity_id
_entity_poly.type
_entity_poly.pdbx_seq_one_letter_code
_entity_poly.pdbx_strand_id
1 'polypeptide(L)'
;MALKPPRTQSEPPLKTSAEKATGQRLDAFPDRIDLRDWFYQPALISLPDSLVSCAFIKPAMILDQGKEGACTGFALAAVVNFLRAKQKRTAVVSPRMLYELARRYDEWPGEAYEGSSARGAIKAWSKHGVCLRSAWKDDQHGITHMSDAIIQQAMAAPGGAYYRIRPYNVRDMHTALSETGILYATLMVHSGWAAPGASKGDKPVPVSYVHRGRKITLRLPVIKRSGSADGGHAIALVGYTPQGFIIQNSWGPGWGAGGFALLPYEDFLMHATDVWVAQLGVPVMMDLWADDKSIDTSGIQRASRTIPLSDIRPYVIDVSNNGELSDNGEYWTTESDIERLFCETLPTKARSWKKRRILLYLHGGLNSESASAKRIVAMRDVMLENEIYPLHIMWESDFLSSVAGLFKDLFTEADKLAGGGFLENLTEAKDRVLELTLARAGFRLWGEMKENARLASDHPHNIGAIQLVASYVELAKKKLASHDKAGWELHIVGHSAGSIFAAHAMPLLANLGIPLKSVQFLAPAIRTDTFKQLLLPGLEAGHIPLPSLYILSDKLERGDSVGPYGKSLLYLVSNAFEGMREVPILGMKACIDADKTLSKLFGGAVDGRPALVVSEGIPIDPAKEAAAIKLGASISHSHGGFDNDCATMNSVLTRVLGTAPKRLFTSRDLKY
;
A
#
# COMPACT_ATOMS: atom_id res chain seq x y z
N MET A 1 13.95 14.34 37.50
CA MET A 1 13.82 12.86 37.35
C MET A 1 12.40 12.58 36.91
N ALA A 2 12.16 12.57 35.59
CA ALA A 2 10.83 12.28 35.04
C ALA A 2 10.66 10.75 34.95
N LEU A 3 9.62 10.24 35.63
CA LEU A 3 9.22 8.84 35.59
C LEU A 3 8.78 8.49 34.16
N LYS A 4 9.51 7.56 33.52
CA LYS A 4 9.07 6.91 32.28
C LYS A 4 7.72 6.23 32.56
N PRO A 5 6.71 6.35 31.67
CA PRO A 5 5.52 5.52 31.79
C PRO A 5 5.93 4.05 31.64
N PRO A 6 5.30 3.12 32.37
CA PRO A 6 5.62 1.70 32.25
C PRO A 6 5.32 1.27 30.81
N ARG A 7 6.34 0.75 30.13
CA ARG A 7 6.11 -0.10 28.96
C ARG A 7 5.14 -1.18 29.43
N THR A 8 3.93 -1.23 28.88
CA THR A 8 3.09 -2.41 28.94
C THR A 8 3.88 -3.52 28.26
N GLN A 9 4.68 -4.27 29.04
CA GLN A 9 5.08 -5.60 28.66
C GLN A 9 3.77 -6.38 28.62
N SER A 10 3.19 -6.54 27.43
CA SER A 10 2.20 -7.58 27.21
C SER A 10 2.84 -8.88 27.71
N GLU A 11 2.24 -9.51 28.72
CA GLU A 11 2.67 -10.85 29.12
C GLU A 11 2.70 -11.72 27.85
N PRO A 12 3.76 -12.51 27.63
CA PRO A 12 3.82 -13.37 26.45
C PRO A 12 2.56 -14.26 26.44
N PRO A 13 1.88 -14.40 25.28
CA PRO A 13 0.64 -15.16 25.20
C PRO A 13 0.83 -16.57 25.78
N LEU A 14 -0.18 -17.05 26.51
CA LEU A 14 -0.19 -18.40 27.08
C LEU A 14 0.05 -19.41 25.96
N LYS A 15 1.18 -20.13 26.02
CA LYS A 15 1.49 -21.18 25.04
C LYS A 15 0.39 -22.23 25.00
N THR A 16 -0.07 -22.52 23.79
CA THR A 16 -1.06 -23.56 23.49
C THR A 16 -0.54 -24.95 23.85
N SER A 17 -1.44 -25.94 23.95
CA SER A 17 -1.02 -27.32 24.24
C SER A 17 -0.16 -27.90 23.11
N ALA A 18 -0.45 -27.54 21.87
CA ALA A 18 0.35 -27.88 20.70
C ALA A 18 1.76 -27.24 20.74
N GLU A 19 1.88 -25.95 21.10
CA GLU A 19 3.18 -25.27 21.23
C GLU A 19 4.05 -25.89 22.33
N LYS A 20 3.44 -26.27 23.46
CA LYS A 20 4.15 -26.97 24.55
C LYS A 20 4.67 -28.33 24.11
N ALA A 21 3.87 -29.10 23.38
CA ALA A 21 4.24 -30.43 22.93
C ALA A 21 5.30 -30.42 21.81
N THR A 22 5.18 -29.49 20.86
CA THR A 22 6.07 -29.39 19.70
C THR A 22 7.36 -28.63 20.03
N GLY A 23 7.35 -27.77 21.05
CA GLY A 23 8.43 -26.83 21.34
C GLY A 23 8.55 -25.68 20.34
N GLN A 24 7.57 -25.55 19.44
CA GLN A 24 7.52 -24.58 18.36
C GLN A 24 6.53 -23.47 18.70
N ARG A 25 6.67 -22.32 18.03
CA ARG A 25 5.69 -21.23 18.08
C ARG A 25 4.73 -21.35 16.90
N LEU A 26 3.42 -21.28 17.17
CA LEU A 26 2.36 -21.61 16.22
C LEU A 26 1.37 -20.45 16.10
N ASP A 27 1.50 -19.66 15.04
CA ASP A 27 0.86 -18.36 14.89
C ASP A 27 0.37 -18.06 13.46
N ALA A 28 0.08 -19.11 12.68
CA ALA A 28 -0.70 -18.92 11.45
C ALA A 28 -2.16 -18.63 11.81
N PHE A 29 -2.76 -17.61 11.19
CA PHE A 29 -4.17 -17.27 11.38
C PHE A 29 -5.02 -17.70 10.18
N PRO A 30 -6.29 -18.13 10.39
CA PRO A 30 -7.24 -18.34 9.30
C PRO A 30 -7.46 -17.06 8.48
N ASP A 31 -7.53 -17.18 7.16
CA ASP A 31 -7.83 -16.04 6.29
C ASP A 31 -9.27 -15.53 6.57
N ARG A 32 -9.46 -14.20 6.69
CA ARG A 32 -10.80 -13.60 6.71
C ARG A 32 -11.58 -13.92 5.44
N ILE A 33 -12.91 -13.90 5.46
CA ILE A 33 -13.70 -14.08 4.23
C ILE A 33 -13.47 -12.85 3.33
N ASP A 34 -12.92 -13.05 2.13
CA ASP A 34 -12.81 -12.03 1.08
C ASP A 34 -13.54 -12.55 -0.17
N LEU A 35 -14.61 -11.86 -0.57
CA LEU A 35 -15.42 -12.25 -1.72
C LEU A 35 -14.69 -12.09 -3.07
N ARG A 36 -13.50 -11.47 -3.07
CA ARG A 36 -12.66 -11.27 -4.27
C ARG A 36 -11.68 -12.41 -4.50
N ASP A 37 -11.54 -13.36 -3.56
CA ASP A 37 -10.70 -14.54 -3.75
C ASP A 37 -11.17 -15.33 -4.97
N TRP A 38 -10.26 -15.54 -5.93
CA TRP A 38 -10.54 -16.42 -7.06
C TRP A 38 -10.40 -17.87 -6.62
N PHE A 39 -11.49 -18.63 -6.70
CA PHE A 39 -11.47 -20.06 -6.43
C PHE A 39 -10.88 -20.81 -7.61
N TYR A 40 -10.02 -21.78 -7.31
CA TYR A 40 -9.44 -22.67 -8.31
C TYR A 40 -10.53 -23.47 -9.02
N GLN A 41 -10.41 -23.60 -10.34
CA GLN A 41 -11.26 -24.45 -11.15
C GLN A 41 -10.40 -25.59 -11.72
N PRO A 42 -10.64 -26.85 -11.31
CA PRO A 42 -9.79 -27.98 -11.69
C PRO A 42 -9.96 -28.36 -13.17
N ALA A 43 -8.86 -28.76 -13.82
CA ALA A 43 -8.93 -29.41 -15.12
C ALA A 43 -9.59 -30.80 -15.04
N LEU A 44 -10.32 -31.19 -16.09
CA LEU A 44 -10.92 -32.52 -16.23
C LEU A 44 -9.90 -33.53 -16.75
N ILE A 45 -8.91 -33.86 -15.92
CA ILE A 45 -7.84 -34.82 -16.24
C ILE A 45 -7.94 -36.09 -15.38
N SER A 46 -7.41 -37.20 -15.90
CA SER A 46 -7.23 -38.42 -15.11
C SER A 46 -6.06 -38.24 -14.14
N LEU A 47 -6.27 -38.63 -12.87
CA LEU A 47 -5.30 -38.48 -11.80
C LEU A 47 -4.78 -39.86 -11.36
N PRO A 48 -3.49 -39.99 -11.01
CA PRO A 48 -2.97 -41.22 -10.42
C PRO A 48 -3.48 -41.41 -8.99
N ASP A 49 -3.54 -42.66 -8.51
CA ASP A 49 -3.92 -42.99 -7.12
C ASP A 49 -2.94 -42.42 -6.06
N SER A 50 -1.72 -42.08 -6.48
CA SER A 50 -0.72 -41.45 -5.64
C SER A 50 0.18 -40.54 -6.46
N LEU A 51 0.49 -39.38 -5.89
CA LEU A 51 1.41 -38.40 -6.44
C LEU A 51 2.45 -38.06 -5.38
N VAL A 52 3.73 -38.08 -5.74
CA VAL A 52 4.83 -37.79 -4.81
C VAL A 52 5.81 -36.81 -5.45
N SER A 53 5.90 -35.60 -4.89
CA SER A 53 6.80 -34.56 -5.38
C SER A 53 8.10 -34.44 -4.58
N CYS A 54 8.31 -35.27 -3.54
CA CYS A 54 9.46 -35.20 -2.63
C CYS A 54 10.83 -35.21 -3.33
N ALA A 55 11.00 -35.90 -4.46
CA ALA A 55 12.28 -35.94 -5.17
C ALA A 55 12.74 -34.60 -5.77
N PHE A 56 11.83 -33.64 -5.94
CA PHE A 56 12.19 -32.29 -6.40
C PHE A 56 12.64 -31.39 -5.24
N ILE A 57 12.49 -31.84 -3.99
CA ILE A 57 12.81 -31.09 -2.78
C ILE A 57 14.16 -31.58 -2.27
N LYS A 58 15.18 -30.75 -2.41
CA LYS A 58 16.54 -31.06 -1.93
C LYS A 58 16.62 -30.89 -0.41
N PRO A 59 17.57 -31.54 0.29
CA PRO A 59 17.74 -31.36 1.73
C PRO A 59 17.86 -29.89 2.18
N ALA A 60 18.52 -29.04 1.38
CA ALA A 60 18.65 -27.60 1.66
C ALA A 60 17.32 -26.81 1.58
N MET A 61 16.27 -27.40 1.01
CA MET A 61 14.93 -26.81 0.91
C MET A 61 14.03 -27.21 2.08
N ILE A 62 14.47 -28.11 2.97
CA ILE A 62 13.82 -28.40 4.24
C ILE A 62 14.27 -27.34 5.24
N LEU A 63 13.39 -26.40 5.53
CA LEU A 63 13.68 -25.23 6.34
C LEU A 63 13.38 -25.49 7.82
N ASP A 64 13.93 -24.63 8.68
CA ASP A 64 13.71 -24.67 10.13
C ASP A 64 13.38 -23.26 10.62
N GLN A 65 12.14 -23.04 11.04
CA GLN A 65 11.66 -21.74 11.54
C GLN A 65 12.19 -21.42 12.95
N GLY A 66 12.80 -22.40 13.63
CA GLY A 66 13.22 -22.26 15.02
C GLY A 66 12.05 -21.90 15.93
N LYS A 67 12.30 -21.12 16.98
CA LYS A 67 11.29 -20.78 18.00
C LYS A 67 10.39 -19.60 17.63
N GLU A 68 10.55 -19.05 16.44
CA GLU A 68 9.75 -17.93 15.97
C GLU A 68 8.51 -18.44 15.23
N GLY A 69 7.44 -17.68 15.32
CA GLY A 69 6.21 -17.96 14.62
C GLY A 69 6.27 -17.43 13.17
N ALA A 70 7.24 -17.93 12.42
CA ALA A 70 7.47 -17.52 11.03
C ALA A 70 6.86 -18.51 10.03
N CYS A 71 5.96 -19.40 10.47
CA CYS A 71 5.54 -20.59 9.72
C CYS A 71 5.00 -20.27 8.33
N THR A 72 4.21 -19.20 8.17
CA THR A 72 3.65 -18.76 6.87
C THR A 72 4.74 -18.45 5.83
N GLY A 73 5.75 -17.67 6.20
CA GLY A 73 6.87 -17.33 5.33
C GLY A 73 7.74 -18.54 4.99
N PHE A 74 7.95 -19.44 5.95
CA PHE A 74 8.71 -20.67 5.76
C PHE A 74 8.00 -21.69 4.87
N ALA A 75 6.69 -21.89 5.07
CA ALA A 75 5.88 -22.77 4.24
C ALA A 75 5.69 -22.21 2.83
N LEU A 76 5.51 -20.89 2.67
CA LEU A 76 5.50 -20.28 1.35
C LEU A 76 6.88 -20.36 0.67
N ALA A 77 7.98 -20.20 1.40
CA ALA A 77 9.32 -20.42 0.85
C ALA A 77 9.50 -21.85 0.32
N ALA A 78 8.95 -22.87 0.99
CA ALA A 78 8.96 -24.24 0.49
C ALA A 78 8.24 -24.35 -0.87
N VAL A 79 7.07 -23.70 -1.01
CA VAL A 79 6.30 -23.61 -2.26
C VAL A 79 7.13 -22.95 -3.36
N VAL A 80 7.70 -21.77 -3.10
CA VAL A 80 8.50 -21.04 -4.09
C VAL A 80 9.76 -21.84 -4.48
N ASN A 81 10.46 -22.44 -3.52
CA ASN A 81 11.66 -23.24 -3.78
C ASN A 81 11.35 -24.46 -4.66
N PHE A 82 10.22 -25.12 -4.43
CA PHE A 82 9.77 -26.23 -5.25
C PHE A 82 9.49 -25.81 -6.70
N LEU A 83 8.72 -24.72 -6.89
CA LEU A 83 8.41 -24.20 -8.22
C LEU A 83 9.68 -23.77 -8.97
N ARG A 84 10.64 -23.16 -8.26
CA ARG A 84 11.95 -22.80 -8.82
C ARG A 84 12.79 -24.04 -9.16
N ALA A 85 12.73 -25.09 -8.33
CA ALA A 85 13.41 -26.35 -8.59
C ALA A 85 12.89 -27.05 -9.85
N LYS A 86 11.57 -26.99 -10.12
CA LYS A 86 10.97 -27.46 -11.39
C LYS A 86 11.55 -26.72 -12.61
N GLN A 87 11.92 -25.44 -12.44
CA GLN A 87 12.63 -24.64 -13.45
C GLN A 87 14.17 -24.79 -13.39
N LYS A 88 14.70 -25.82 -12.72
CA LYS A 88 16.14 -26.09 -12.55
C LYS A 88 16.90 -24.99 -11.79
N ARG A 89 16.21 -24.14 -11.02
CA ARG A 89 16.81 -23.11 -10.16
C ARG A 89 16.84 -23.62 -8.71
N THR A 90 18.03 -23.77 -8.13
CA THR A 90 18.20 -24.50 -6.86
C THR A 90 18.63 -23.65 -5.68
N ALA A 91 18.95 -22.37 -5.88
CA ALA A 91 19.21 -21.44 -4.77
C ALA A 91 17.95 -21.29 -3.92
N VAL A 92 18.09 -21.18 -2.60
CA VAL A 92 16.95 -21.13 -1.67
C VAL A 92 16.49 -19.68 -1.49
N VAL A 93 15.18 -19.42 -1.58
CA VAL A 93 14.60 -18.10 -1.34
C VAL A 93 14.50 -17.77 0.15
N SER A 94 14.46 -16.49 0.51
CA SER A 94 14.41 -16.04 1.90
C SER A 94 13.03 -16.27 2.52
N PRO A 95 12.88 -17.18 3.51
CA PRO A 95 11.63 -17.31 4.25
C PRO A 95 11.37 -16.10 5.15
N ARG A 96 12.44 -15.44 5.62
CA ARG A 96 12.37 -14.20 6.40
C ARG A 96 11.69 -13.09 5.64
N MET A 97 12.12 -12.82 4.40
CA MET A 97 11.49 -11.78 3.58
C MET A 97 9.99 -12.04 3.39
N LEU A 98 9.60 -13.29 3.11
CA LEU A 98 8.19 -13.66 2.94
C LEU A 98 7.38 -13.45 4.22
N TYR A 99 7.93 -13.78 5.38
CA TYR A 99 7.27 -13.58 6.67
C TYR A 99 7.13 -12.08 7.02
N GLU A 100 8.20 -11.30 6.86
CA GLU A 100 8.19 -9.85 7.11
C GLU A 100 7.15 -9.13 6.26
N LEU A 101 7.04 -9.50 4.98
CA LEU A 101 6.04 -8.94 4.09
C LEU A 101 4.62 -9.49 4.38
N ALA A 102 4.48 -10.76 4.74
CA ALA A 102 3.17 -11.33 5.08
C ALA A 102 2.47 -10.52 6.17
N ARG A 103 3.22 -10.17 7.24
CA ARG A 103 2.70 -9.35 8.36
C ARG A 103 2.17 -7.98 7.94
N ARG A 104 2.73 -7.39 6.87
CA ARG A 104 2.31 -6.06 6.35
C ARG A 104 1.05 -6.11 5.51
N TYR A 105 0.86 -7.23 4.81
CA TYR A 105 -0.33 -7.47 4.00
C TYR A 105 -1.49 -8.07 4.79
N ASP A 106 -1.27 -8.37 6.06
CA ASP A 106 -2.30 -8.83 6.95
C ASP A 106 -3.11 -7.65 7.48
N GLU A 107 -4.42 -7.74 7.29
CA GLU A 107 -5.42 -6.70 7.59
C GLU A 107 -5.75 -6.58 9.10
N TRP A 108 -4.72 -6.58 9.96
CA TRP A 108 -4.86 -6.37 11.41
C TRP A 108 -4.25 -5.02 11.86
N PRO A 109 -4.90 -3.88 11.57
CA PRO A 109 -4.47 -2.61 12.16
C PRO A 109 -4.60 -2.65 13.70
N GLY A 110 -3.53 -2.30 14.40
CA GLY A 110 -3.60 -1.88 15.82
C GLY A 110 -3.27 -2.91 16.89
N GLU A 111 -2.82 -4.12 16.53
CA GLU A 111 -2.47 -5.14 17.52
C GLU A 111 -1.07 -5.68 17.24
N ALA A 112 -0.16 -5.53 18.21
CA ALA A 112 1.21 -6.06 18.14
C ALA A 112 1.18 -7.59 18.22
N TYR A 113 0.76 -8.25 17.15
CA TYR A 113 0.69 -9.70 17.08
C TYR A 113 1.96 -10.30 16.50
N GLU A 114 2.30 -11.46 17.04
CA GLU A 114 3.26 -12.38 16.45
C GLU A 114 2.44 -13.40 15.65
N GLY A 115 2.49 -13.31 14.32
CA GLY A 115 1.80 -14.20 13.38
C GLY A 115 1.46 -13.58 12.04
N SER A 116 0.96 -14.38 11.09
CA SER A 116 0.47 -13.89 9.79
C SER A 116 -0.50 -14.85 9.11
N SER A 117 -1.19 -14.41 8.04
CA SER A 117 -2.13 -15.24 7.26
C SER A 117 -1.53 -15.81 5.97
N ALA A 118 -2.18 -16.84 5.42
CA ALA A 118 -1.76 -17.42 4.15
C ALA A 118 -1.99 -16.43 2.99
N ARG A 119 -3.12 -15.73 3.00
CA ARG A 119 -3.44 -14.71 2.00
C ARG A 119 -2.44 -13.55 2.05
N GLY A 120 -2.07 -13.07 3.23
CA GLY A 120 -1.09 -12.00 3.39
C GLY A 120 0.24 -12.37 2.74
N ALA A 121 0.74 -13.58 3.02
CA ALA A 121 1.97 -14.10 2.44
C ALA A 121 1.91 -14.21 0.89
N ILE A 122 0.81 -14.73 0.34
CA ILE A 122 0.66 -14.84 -1.13
C ILE A 122 0.51 -13.46 -1.79
N LYS A 123 -0.27 -12.55 -1.21
CA LYS A 123 -0.42 -11.17 -1.71
C LYS A 123 0.95 -10.47 -1.74
N ALA A 124 1.70 -10.57 -0.65
CA ALA A 124 3.06 -10.05 -0.54
C ALA A 124 3.98 -10.61 -1.64
N TRP A 125 4.02 -11.94 -1.80
CA TRP A 125 4.85 -12.57 -2.82
C TRP A 125 4.45 -12.18 -4.25
N SER A 126 3.14 -12.07 -4.51
CA SER A 126 2.64 -11.63 -5.81
C SER A 126 3.04 -10.19 -6.16
N LYS A 127 3.12 -9.30 -5.16
CA LYS A 127 3.44 -7.88 -5.38
C LYS A 127 4.93 -7.57 -5.38
N HIS A 128 5.71 -8.25 -4.53
CA HIS A 128 7.13 -7.91 -4.32
C HIS A 128 8.11 -8.98 -4.78
N GLY A 129 7.63 -10.20 -5.08
CA GLY A 129 8.50 -11.35 -5.29
C GLY A 129 9.25 -11.75 -4.02
N VAL A 130 10.36 -12.48 -4.18
CA VAL A 130 11.18 -12.93 -3.04
C VAL A 130 12.65 -13.07 -3.40
N CYS A 131 13.52 -12.50 -2.56
CA CYS A 131 14.97 -12.57 -2.73
C CYS A 131 15.56 -13.92 -2.29
N LEU A 132 16.85 -14.13 -2.51
CA LEU A 132 17.55 -15.31 -2.02
C LEU A 132 17.80 -15.22 -0.51
N ARG A 133 17.78 -16.37 0.18
CA ARG A 133 18.08 -16.47 1.62
C ARG A 133 19.48 -15.95 1.99
N SER A 134 20.41 -15.95 1.03
CA SER A 134 21.74 -15.36 1.22
C SER A 134 21.74 -13.84 1.26
N ALA A 135 20.75 -13.19 0.65
CA ALA A 135 20.63 -11.74 0.58
C ALA A 135 19.84 -11.17 1.76
N TRP A 136 18.80 -11.89 2.20
CA TRP A 136 18.06 -11.59 3.43
C TRP A 136 18.05 -12.84 4.33
N LYS A 137 18.93 -12.83 5.33
CA LYS A 137 19.16 -13.95 6.25
C LYS A 137 18.07 -14.04 7.31
N ASP A 138 17.95 -15.21 7.93
CA ASP A 138 16.87 -15.50 8.86
C ASP A 138 16.92 -14.65 10.15
N ASP A 139 18.10 -14.16 10.54
CA ASP A 139 18.36 -13.31 11.71
C ASP A 139 18.18 -11.81 11.42
N GLN A 140 17.92 -11.42 10.17
CA GLN A 140 17.71 -10.05 9.76
C GLN A 140 16.22 -9.71 9.82
N HIS A 141 15.78 -9.13 10.93
CA HIS A 141 14.37 -8.81 11.19
C HIS A 141 14.01 -7.39 10.73
N GLY A 142 12.78 -7.23 10.29
CA GLY A 142 12.25 -5.94 9.88
C GLY A 142 12.61 -5.53 8.45
N ILE A 143 11.72 -4.74 7.88
CA ILE A 143 11.74 -4.18 6.52
C ILE A 143 12.84 -3.17 6.23
N THR A 144 13.61 -2.74 7.23
CA THR A 144 14.82 -1.93 7.01
C THR A 144 15.84 -2.66 6.14
N HIS A 145 15.76 -3.99 6.06
CA HIS A 145 16.57 -4.81 5.17
C HIS A 145 16.09 -4.86 3.72
N MET A 146 14.89 -4.35 3.41
CA MET A 146 14.35 -4.31 2.05
C MET A 146 14.96 -3.15 1.26
N SER A 147 16.25 -3.24 0.93
CA SER A 147 16.95 -2.28 0.08
C SER A 147 16.52 -2.39 -1.40
N ASP A 148 16.88 -1.42 -2.23
CA ASP A 148 16.57 -1.44 -3.67
C ASP A 148 17.20 -2.67 -4.37
N ALA A 149 18.40 -3.09 -3.93
CA ALA A 149 19.04 -4.31 -4.42
C ALA A 149 18.25 -5.59 -4.05
N ILE A 150 17.66 -5.61 -2.85
CA ILE A 150 16.78 -6.71 -2.42
C ILE A 150 15.49 -6.72 -3.23
N ILE A 151 14.88 -5.55 -3.46
CA ILE A 151 13.67 -5.41 -4.29
C ILE A 151 13.95 -5.92 -5.71
N GLN A 152 15.04 -5.48 -6.33
CA GLN A 152 15.45 -5.94 -7.66
C GLN A 152 15.68 -7.45 -7.73
N GLN A 153 16.38 -8.03 -6.73
CA GLN A 153 16.57 -9.47 -6.69
C GLN A 153 15.24 -10.23 -6.49
N ALA A 154 14.33 -9.69 -5.68
CA ALA A 154 13.05 -10.30 -5.39
C ALA A 154 12.14 -10.39 -6.63
N MET A 155 12.17 -9.37 -7.47
CA MET A 155 11.45 -9.32 -8.75
C MET A 155 11.91 -10.38 -9.77
N ALA A 156 13.04 -11.07 -9.53
CA ALA A 156 13.46 -12.22 -10.33
C ALA A 156 12.69 -13.53 -9.99
N ALA A 157 11.92 -13.54 -8.90
CA ALA A 157 11.05 -14.65 -8.48
C ALA A 157 9.67 -14.15 -8.02
N PRO A 158 8.89 -13.48 -8.89
CA PRO A 158 7.59 -12.94 -8.53
C PRO A 158 6.55 -14.04 -8.32
N GLY A 159 5.53 -13.78 -7.50
CA GLY A 159 4.31 -14.60 -7.47
C GLY A 159 3.51 -14.40 -8.75
N GLY A 160 3.00 -15.50 -9.31
CA GLY A 160 2.17 -15.52 -10.51
C GLY A 160 0.69 -15.68 -10.19
N ALA A 161 -0.02 -16.42 -11.04
CA ALA A 161 -1.41 -16.76 -10.77
C ALA A 161 -1.52 -17.58 -9.47
N TYR A 162 -2.48 -17.21 -8.62
CA TYR A 162 -2.81 -17.92 -7.40
C TYR A 162 -4.32 -18.00 -7.22
N TYR A 163 -4.79 -19.10 -6.62
CA TYR A 163 -6.20 -19.39 -6.42
C TYR A 163 -6.42 -20.07 -5.08
N ARG A 164 -7.55 -19.76 -4.45
CA ARG A 164 -7.97 -20.43 -3.22
C ARG A 164 -8.64 -21.75 -3.55
N ILE A 165 -8.35 -22.79 -2.79
CA ILE A 165 -9.05 -24.08 -2.84
C ILE A 165 -9.82 -24.22 -1.53
N ARG A 166 -11.07 -24.68 -1.63
CA ARG A 166 -11.86 -24.99 -0.43
C ARG A 166 -11.24 -26.21 0.27
N PRO A 167 -10.87 -26.12 1.57
CA PRO A 167 -10.19 -27.22 2.25
C PRO A 167 -10.96 -28.55 2.24
N TYR A 168 -12.29 -28.50 2.20
CA TYR A 168 -13.14 -29.69 2.12
C TYR A 168 -13.24 -30.32 0.72
N ASN A 169 -12.70 -29.68 -0.33
CA ASN A 169 -12.75 -30.20 -1.69
C ASN A 169 -11.45 -30.91 -2.07
N VAL A 170 -11.30 -32.14 -1.57
CA VAL A 170 -10.09 -32.97 -1.75
C VAL A 170 -9.78 -33.25 -3.21
N ARG A 171 -10.81 -33.46 -4.04
CA ARG A 171 -10.65 -33.71 -5.48
C ARG A 171 -9.92 -32.55 -6.16
N ASP A 172 -10.31 -31.32 -5.87
CA ASP A 172 -9.69 -30.14 -6.49
C ASP A 172 -8.24 -29.97 -6.02
N MET A 173 -7.92 -30.31 -4.76
CA MET A 173 -6.54 -30.35 -4.27
C MET A 173 -5.70 -31.41 -4.98
N HIS A 174 -6.24 -32.59 -5.29
CA HIS A 174 -5.54 -33.61 -6.06
C HIS A 174 -5.21 -33.13 -7.48
N THR A 175 -6.18 -32.50 -8.16
CA THR A 175 -5.94 -31.93 -9.50
C THR A 175 -4.89 -30.83 -9.44
N ALA A 176 -5.00 -29.89 -8.50
CA ALA A 176 -4.05 -28.80 -8.34
C ALA A 176 -2.64 -29.31 -8.04
N LEU A 177 -2.50 -30.32 -7.16
CA LEU A 177 -1.23 -31.00 -6.92
C LEU A 177 -0.67 -31.67 -8.19
N SER A 178 -1.51 -32.27 -9.03
CA SER A 178 -1.05 -32.84 -10.30
C SER A 178 -0.54 -31.77 -11.28
N GLU A 179 -1.13 -30.58 -11.28
CA GLU A 179 -0.75 -29.49 -12.17
C GLU A 179 0.53 -28.78 -11.69
N THR A 180 0.54 -28.33 -10.44
CA THR A 180 1.64 -27.52 -9.91
C THR A 180 2.71 -28.37 -9.24
N GLY A 181 2.34 -29.47 -8.61
CA GLY A 181 3.19 -30.34 -7.79
C GLY A 181 3.23 -29.98 -6.31
N ILE A 182 2.65 -28.83 -5.91
CA ILE A 182 2.70 -28.32 -4.54
C ILE A 182 1.52 -27.40 -4.22
N LEU A 183 1.03 -27.45 -2.98
CA LEU A 183 0.05 -26.50 -2.43
C LEU A 183 0.57 -25.84 -1.16
N TYR A 184 0.10 -24.64 -0.89
CA TYR A 184 0.31 -23.92 0.36
C TYR A 184 -0.94 -24.08 1.24
N ALA A 185 -0.79 -24.46 2.50
CA ALA A 185 -1.94 -24.66 3.38
C ALA A 185 -1.69 -24.19 4.81
N THR A 186 -2.75 -23.74 5.48
CA THR A 186 -2.79 -23.48 6.92
C THR A 186 -3.82 -24.39 7.59
N LEU A 187 -3.55 -24.73 8.85
CA LEU A 187 -4.40 -25.61 9.65
C LEU A 187 -4.13 -25.43 11.15
N MET A 188 -5.10 -25.85 11.96
CA MET A 188 -4.91 -26.01 13.39
C MET A 188 -4.16 -27.32 13.68
N VAL A 189 -3.08 -27.27 14.45
CA VAL A 189 -2.25 -28.42 14.80
C VAL A 189 -2.41 -28.80 16.26
N HIS A 190 -2.21 -30.09 16.53
CA HIS A 190 -2.36 -30.73 17.83
C HIS A 190 -1.05 -31.37 18.29
N SER A 191 -0.97 -31.84 19.54
CA SER A 191 0.27 -32.39 20.14
C SER A 191 0.93 -33.54 19.37
N GLY A 192 0.15 -34.37 18.68
CA GLY A 192 0.65 -35.47 17.83
C GLY A 192 1.57 -35.07 16.68
N TRP A 193 1.65 -33.77 16.34
CA TRP A 193 2.63 -33.25 15.37
C TRP A 193 4.07 -33.26 15.89
N ALA A 194 4.27 -33.28 17.21
CA ALA A 194 5.61 -33.17 17.80
C ALA A 194 6.55 -34.30 17.38
N ALA A 195 6.05 -35.53 17.29
CA ALA A 195 6.82 -36.71 16.91
C ALA A 195 5.97 -37.69 16.08
N PRO A 196 5.81 -37.44 14.76
CA PRO A 196 5.01 -38.32 13.90
C PRO A 196 5.57 -39.75 13.91
N GLY A 197 4.69 -40.74 14.08
CA GLY A 197 5.08 -42.16 14.11
C GLY A 197 5.83 -42.61 15.37
N ALA A 198 5.85 -41.82 16.45
CA ALA A 198 6.54 -42.18 17.69
C ALA A 198 5.69 -43.07 18.63
N SER A 199 4.42 -43.31 18.34
CA SER A 199 3.58 -44.14 19.22
C SER A 199 3.95 -45.62 19.07
N LYS A 200 3.84 -46.36 20.18
CA LYS A 200 4.15 -47.79 20.21
C LYS A 200 3.27 -48.55 19.20
N GLY A 201 3.90 -49.18 18.21
CA GLY A 201 3.21 -49.95 17.16
C GLY A 201 2.95 -49.19 15.86
N ASP A 202 3.36 -47.92 15.76
CA ASP A 202 3.26 -47.13 14.54
C ASP A 202 4.14 -47.72 13.43
N LYS A 203 3.54 -47.92 12.26
CA LYS A 203 4.24 -48.36 11.05
C LYS A 203 4.21 -47.24 10.03
N PRO A 204 5.38 -46.80 9.53
CA PRO A 204 5.43 -45.85 8.42
C PRO A 204 4.71 -46.40 7.18
N VAL A 205 4.06 -45.51 6.43
CA VAL A 205 3.40 -45.86 5.17
C VAL A 205 4.42 -45.86 4.04
N PRO A 206 4.62 -47.00 3.32
CA PRO A 206 5.50 -47.04 2.18
C PRO A 206 4.83 -46.39 0.97
N VAL A 207 5.43 -45.31 0.45
CA VAL A 207 4.96 -44.61 -0.74
C VAL A 207 6.00 -44.75 -1.83
N SER A 208 5.62 -45.37 -2.95
CA SER A 208 6.51 -45.61 -4.09
C SER A 208 6.21 -44.67 -5.24
N TYR A 209 7.25 -44.16 -5.90
CA TYR A 209 7.13 -43.33 -7.09
C TYR A 209 8.32 -43.53 -8.02
N VAL A 210 8.19 -43.10 -9.27
CA VAL A 210 9.27 -43.18 -10.27
C VAL A 210 9.93 -41.81 -10.40
N HIS A 211 11.25 -41.76 -10.23
CA HIS A 211 12.05 -40.57 -10.47
C HIS A 211 13.26 -40.92 -11.31
N ARG A 212 13.43 -40.23 -12.46
CA ARG A 212 14.51 -40.48 -13.42
C ARG A 212 14.65 -41.97 -13.81
N GLY A 213 13.50 -42.61 -14.06
CA GLY A 213 13.43 -44.03 -14.45
C GLY A 213 13.70 -45.04 -13.33
N ARG A 214 13.89 -44.59 -12.08
CA ARG A 214 14.10 -45.48 -10.92
C ARG A 214 12.90 -45.46 -9.99
N LYS A 215 12.48 -46.63 -9.52
CA LYS A 215 11.46 -46.77 -8.46
C LYS A 215 12.12 -46.44 -7.12
N ILE A 216 11.58 -45.44 -6.43
CA ILE A 216 12.00 -45.01 -5.10
C ILE A 216 10.83 -45.25 -4.14
N THR A 217 11.11 -45.76 -2.94
CA THR A 217 10.11 -45.95 -1.89
C THR A 217 10.49 -45.13 -0.67
N LEU A 218 9.63 -44.20 -0.27
CA LEU A 218 9.73 -43.44 0.98
C LEU A 218 8.88 -44.11 2.05
N ARG A 219 9.35 -44.10 3.29
CA ARG A 219 8.59 -44.59 4.45
C ARG A 219 8.19 -43.39 5.28
N LEU A 220 6.94 -42.96 5.16
CA LEU A 220 6.44 -41.75 5.80
C LEU A 220 5.81 -42.08 7.15
N PRO A 221 6.26 -41.47 8.26
CA PRO A 221 5.54 -41.56 9.51
C PRO A 221 4.19 -40.85 9.38
N VAL A 222 3.18 -41.37 10.07
CA VAL A 222 1.82 -40.83 10.06
C VAL A 222 1.64 -39.90 11.25
N ILE A 223 1.09 -38.71 10.99
CA ILE A 223 0.65 -37.81 12.05
C ILE A 223 -0.61 -38.38 12.66
N LYS A 224 -0.56 -38.68 13.95
CA LYS A 224 -1.72 -39.21 14.69
C LYS A 224 -2.29 -38.12 15.57
N ARG A 225 -3.59 -37.89 15.44
CA ARG A 225 -4.31 -36.93 16.28
C ARG A 225 -4.15 -37.25 17.76
N SER A 226 -3.76 -36.24 18.54
CA SER A 226 -3.61 -36.34 19.98
C SER A 226 -3.78 -34.96 20.62
N GLY A 227 -4.60 -34.87 21.66
CA GLY A 227 -4.92 -33.61 22.34
C GLY A 227 -5.80 -32.67 21.50
N SER A 228 -5.89 -31.41 21.92
CA SER A 228 -6.62 -30.36 21.21
C SER A 228 -5.80 -29.80 20.05
N ALA A 229 -6.48 -29.41 18.97
CA ALA A 229 -5.87 -28.67 17.86
C ALA A 229 -6.03 -27.16 18.12
N ASP A 230 -5.08 -26.58 18.85
CA ASP A 230 -5.17 -25.23 19.41
C ASP A 230 -4.07 -24.27 18.95
N GLY A 231 -3.11 -24.71 18.13
CA GLY A 231 -2.09 -23.84 17.53
C GLY A 231 -2.25 -23.75 16.01
N GLY A 232 -2.17 -22.55 15.44
CA GLY A 232 -2.23 -22.38 13.98
C GLY A 232 -0.87 -22.61 13.31
N HIS A 233 -0.81 -23.39 12.24
CA HIS A 233 0.43 -23.68 11.52
C HIS A 233 0.26 -23.59 10.01
N ALA A 234 1.36 -23.30 9.30
CA ALA A 234 1.41 -23.28 7.84
C ALA A 234 2.39 -24.36 7.33
N ILE A 235 2.01 -25.03 6.23
CA ILE A 235 2.76 -26.13 5.63
C ILE A 235 2.68 -26.10 4.10
N ALA A 236 3.47 -26.96 3.45
CA ALA A 236 3.29 -27.27 2.04
C ALA A 236 2.80 -28.72 1.84
N LEU A 237 1.77 -28.90 1.00
CA LEU A 237 1.34 -30.23 0.54
C LEU A 237 2.13 -30.57 -0.72
N VAL A 238 2.86 -31.69 -0.70
CA VAL A 238 3.84 -32.07 -1.75
C VAL A 238 3.47 -33.38 -2.44
N GLY A 239 2.23 -33.82 -2.28
CA GLY A 239 1.73 -35.06 -2.84
C GLY A 239 0.55 -35.62 -2.07
N TYR A 240 0.04 -36.74 -2.54
CA TYR A 240 -1.07 -37.45 -1.92
C TYR A 240 -0.97 -38.96 -2.15
N THR A 241 -1.69 -39.68 -1.30
CA THR A 241 -1.89 -41.13 -1.34
C THR A 241 -3.36 -41.43 -1.05
N PRO A 242 -3.84 -42.69 -1.16
CA PRO A 242 -5.18 -43.04 -0.72
C PRO A 242 -5.43 -42.77 0.79
N GLN A 243 -4.38 -42.72 1.60
CA GLN A 243 -4.48 -42.54 3.05
C GLN A 243 -4.46 -41.08 3.50
N GLY A 244 -3.90 -40.17 2.70
CA GLY A 244 -3.75 -38.77 3.09
C GLY A 244 -2.76 -37.99 2.23
N PHE A 245 -2.53 -36.73 2.63
CA PHE A 245 -1.56 -35.83 2.01
C PHE A 245 -0.15 -36.09 2.51
N ILE A 246 0.82 -35.93 1.61
CA ILE A 246 2.24 -35.88 1.96
C ILE A 246 2.58 -34.43 2.21
N ILE A 247 3.11 -34.11 3.40
CA ILE A 247 3.40 -32.73 3.78
C ILE A 247 4.90 -32.51 3.93
N GLN A 248 5.35 -31.30 3.59
CA GLN A 248 6.66 -30.77 3.96
C GLN A 248 6.45 -29.76 5.10
N ASN A 249 7.16 -29.98 6.21
CA ASN A 249 7.13 -29.10 7.37
C ASN A 249 8.38 -28.18 7.44
N SER A 250 8.35 -27.18 8.31
CA SER A 250 9.38 -26.17 8.54
C SER A 250 10.06 -26.31 9.91
N TRP A 251 10.16 -27.52 10.45
CA TRP A 251 10.83 -27.82 11.74
C TRP A 251 12.14 -28.60 11.55
N GLY A 252 12.81 -28.35 10.43
CA GLY A 252 14.09 -28.95 10.09
C GLY A 252 14.01 -30.41 9.61
N PRO A 253 15.14 -30.94 9.09
CA PRO A 253 15.21 -32.28 8.50
C PRO A 253 15.10 -33.41 9.53
N GLY A 254 15.27 -33.12 10.83
CA GLY A 254 15.12 -34.10 11.90
C GLY A 254 13.65 -34.44 12.22
N TRP A 255 12.71 -33.62 11.76
CA TRP A 255 11.29 -33.87 11.97
C TRP A 255 10.73 -34.85 10.93
N GLY A 256 9.92 -35.81 11.36
CA GLY A 256 9.33 -36.84 10.50
C GLY A 256 10.38 -37.66 9.75
N ALA A 257 10.15 -37.92 8.47
CA ALA A 257 11.10 -38.56 7.56
C ALA A 257 11.80 -37.51 6.69
N GLY A 258 12.83 -36.86 7.22
CA GLY A 258 13.60 -35.86 6.47
C GLY A 258 12.84 -34.56 6.21
N GLY A 259 11.97 -34.15 7.14
CA GLY A 259 11.06 -33.01 7.00
C GLY A 259 9.67 -33.36 6.45
N PHE A 260 9.40 -34.64 6.15
CA PHE A 260 8.14 -35.09 5.57
C PHE A 260 7.34 -36.01 6.50
N ALA A 261 6.02 -35.94 6.42
CA ALA A 261 5.11 -36.87 7.06
C ALA A 261 3.85 -37.09 6.23
N LEU A 262 3.08 -38.11 6.59
CA LEU A 262 1.74 -38.32 6.05
C LEU A 262 0.69 -37.72 6.99
N LEU A 263 -0.14 -36.82 6.48
CA LEU A 263 -1.28 -36.25 7.17
C LEU A 263 -2.57 -36.92 6.67
N PRO A 264 -3.28 -37.69 7.52
CA PRO A 264 -4.53 -38.34 7.14
C PRO A 264 -5.59 -37.35 6.65
N TYR A 265 -6.43 -37.75 5.67
CA TYR A 265 -7.49 -36.86 5.16
C TYR A 265 -8.48 -36.42 6.24
N GLU A 266 -8.84 -37.31 7.16
CA GLU A 266 -9.73 -36.99 8.27
C GLU A 266 -9.19 -35.83 9.10
N ASP A 267 -7.92 -35.93 9.49
CA ASP A 267 -7.20 -34.93 10.28
C ASP A 267 -7.10 -33.59 9.54
N PHE A 268 -6.74 -33.64 8.26
CA PHE A 268 -6.70 -32.46 7.41
C PHE A 268 -8.08 -31.78 7.28
N LEU A 269 -9.13 -32.54 6.97
CA LEU A 269 -10.48 -32.00 6.75
C LEU A 269 -11.08 -31.35 8.00
N MET A 270 -10.73 -31.84 9.19
CA MET A 270 -11.20 -31.27 10.46
C MET A 270 -10.51 -29.96 10.82
N HIS A 271 -9.26 -29.77 10.38
CA HIS A 271 -8.41 -28.72 10.93
C HIS A 271 -7.85 -27.73 9.91
N ALA A 272 -7.92 -28.03 8.62
CA ALA A 272 -7.47 -27.13 7.57
C ALA A 272 -8.33 -25.86 7.51
N THR A 273 -7.65 -24.72 7.49
CA THR A 273 -8.27 -23.39 7.46
C THR A 273 -8.22 -22.83 6.05
N ASP A 274 -7.03 -22.83 5.42
CA ASP A 274 -6.84 -22.27 4.08
C ASP A 274 -5.96 -23.16 3.22
N VAL A 275 -6.28 -23.22 1.92
CA VAL A 275 -5.48 -23.91 0.91
C VAL A 275 -5.37 -23.02 -0.31
N TRP A 276 -4.15 -22.88 -0.80
CA TRP A 276 -3.83 -22.06 -1.96
C TRP A 276 -2.97 -22.84 -2.94
N VAL A 277 -3.30 -22.69 -4.22
CA VAL A 277 -2.44 -23.09 -5.32
C VAL A 277 -1.86 -21.84 -5.96
N ALA A 278 -0.58 -21.86 -6.27
CA ALA A 278 0.10 -20.73 -6.89
C ALA A 278 1.15 -21.20 -7.90
N GLN A 279 1.50 -20.31 -8.82
CA GLN A 279 2.57 -20.50 -9.80
C GLN A 279 3.61 -19.36 -9.68
N LEU A 280 4.85 -19.62 -10.12
CA LEU A 280 5.83 -18.55 -10.33
C LEU A 280 5.34 -17.60 -11.42
N GLY A 281 5.41 -16.30 -11.16
CA GLY A 281 5.23 -15.28 -12.16
C GLY A 281 6.40 -15.28 -13.15
N VAL A 282 6.15 -14.74 -14.34
CA VAL A 282 7.21 -14.44 -15.30
C VAL A 282 7.84 -13.12 -14.86
N PRO A 283 9.16 -13.05 -14.61
CA PRO A 283 9.82 -11.78 -14.36
C PRO A 283 9.68 -10.88 -15.57
N VAL A 284 8.79 -9.88 -15.48
CA VAL A 284 8.69 -8.84 -16.49
C VAL A 284 9.60 -7.71 -16.02
N MET A 285 10.78 -7.60 -16.63
CA MET A 285 11.60 -6.40 -16.45
C MET A 285 10.96 -5.30 -17.28
N MET A 286 10.07 -4.53 -16.66
CA MET A 286 9.66 -3.25 -17.19
C MET A 286 10.62 -2.22 -16.61
N ASP A 287 11.61 -1.81 -17.40
CA ASP A 287 12.21 -0.52 -17.13
C ASP A 287 11.18 0.53 -17.55
N LEU A 288 10.34 0.96 -16.61
CA LEU A 288 9.40 2.07 -16.81
C LEU A 288 10.13 3.34 -17.30
N TRP A 289 11.46 3.35 -17.23
CA TRP A 289 12.33 4.51 -17.27
C TRP A 289 13.55 4.35 -18.18
N ALA A 290 13.61 3.29 -19.00
CA ALA A 290 14.68 3.12 -19.98
C ALA A 290 14.63 4.29 -20.97
N ASP A 291 15.77 4.95 -21.18
CA ASP A 291 15.97 6.14 -22.04
C ASP A 291 15.64 5.96 -23.54
N ASP A 292 14.98 4.86 -23.91
CA ASP A 292 14.53 4.64 -25.28
C ASP A 292 13.30 5.52 -25.56
N LYS A 293 13.58 6.76 -26.01
CA LYS A 293 12.60 7.77 -26.44
C LYS A 293 11.60 7.30 -27.49
N SER A 294 11.76 6.07 -28.01
CA SER A 294 10.87 5.45 -29.00
C SER A 294 9.84 4.47 -28.42
N ILE A 295 9.96 4.06 -27.15
CA ILE A 295 9.03 3.09 -26.55
C ILE A 295 7.85 3.82 -25.91
N ASP A 296 6.65 3.51 -26.40
CA ASP A 296 5.38 3.99 -25.89
C ASP A 296 5.11 3.45 -24.48
N THR A 297 5.65 4.09 -23.44
CA THR A 297 5.45 3.74 -22.02
C THR A 297 3.97 3.66 -21.59
N SER A 298 3.05 4.23 -22.39
CA SER A 298 1.60 4.27 -22.17
C SER A 298 0.84 2.97 -22.47
N GLY A 299 1.41 2.04 -23.25
CA GLY A 299 0.82 0.71 -23.46
C GLY A 299 1.21 -0.30 -22.38
N ILE A 300 2.36 -0.07 -21.74
CA ILE A 300 3.08 -1.04 -20.91
C ILE A 300 2.66 -0.95 -19.43
N GLN A 301 2.38 0.27 -18.93
CA GLN A 301 1.88 0.49 -17.56
C GLN A 301 0.51 -0.14 -17.29
N ARG A 302 -0.27 -0.47 -18.34
CA ARG A 302 -1.54 -1.20 -18.23
C ARG A 302 -1.36 -2.70 -17.96
N ALA A 303 -0.16 -3.25 -18.18
CA ALA A 303 0.11 -4.68 -18.07
C ALA A 303 0.66 -5.12 -16.70
N SER A 304 1.21 -4.21 -15.88
CA SER A 304 1.53 -4.50 -14.47
C SER A 304 0.43 -3.97 -13.54
N ARG A 305 -0.13 -4.83 -12.68
CA ARG A 305 -1.14 -4.43 -11.68
C ARG A 305 -0.56 -3.60 -10.52
N THR A 306 0.76 -3.66 -10.29
CA THR A 306 1.45 -3.00 -9.17
C THR A 306 2.74 -2.35 -9.66
N ILE A 307 2.96 -1.08 -9.30
CA ILE A 307 4.23 -0.38 -9.56
C ILE A 307 5.24 -0.85 -8.49
N PRO A 308 6.46 -1.29 -8.84
CA PRO A 308 7.45 -1.67 -7.85
C PRO A 308 7.77 -0.54 -6.87
N LEU A 309 7.88 -0.84 -5.57
CA LEU A 309 8.25 0.16 -4.56
C LEU A 309 9.56 0.88 -4.92
N SER A 310 10.56 0.16 -5.47
CA SER A 310 11.83 0.76 -5.90
C SER A 310 11.68 1.93 -6.86
N ASP A 311 10.60 1.95 -7.65
CA ASP A 311 10.41 2.93 -8.71
C ASP A 311 9.85 4.25 -8.18
N ILE A 312 9.14 4.20 -7.05
CA ILE A 312 8.53 5.38 -6.42
C ILE A 312 9.18 5.79 -5.11
N ARG A 313 9.88 4.87 -4.42
CA ARG A 313 10.53 5.10 -3.11
C ARG A 313 11.43 6.34 -3.04
N PRO A 314 12.18 6.72 -4.10
CA PRO A 314 12.93 7.97 -4.10
C PRO A 314 12.05 9.24 -4.10
N TYR A 315 10.76 9.14 -4.37
CA TYR A 315 9.87 10.26 -4.67
C TYR A 315 8.62 10.29 -3.77
N VAL A 316 8.52 9.40 -2.77
CA VAL A 316 7.36 9.31 -1.88
C VAL A 316 7.78 9.24 -0.43
N ILE A 317 7.02 9.92 0.42
CA ILE A 317 6.97 9.69 1.86
C ILE A 317 5.55 9.24 2.16
N ASP A 318 5.44 8.03 2.66
CA ASP A 318 4.18 7.39 2.99
C ASP A 318 3.86 7.57 4.47
N VAL A 319 2.62 7.99 4.76
CA VAL A 319 2.18 8.43 6.07
C VAL A 319 0.92 7.67 6.46
N SER A 320 0.92 7.05 7.63
CA SER A 320 -0.20 6.28 8.15
C SER A 320 -0.95 7.03 9.25
N ASN A 321 -1.73 6.29 10.04
CA ASN A 321 -2.45 6.81 11.19
C ASN A 321 -1.52 7.52 12.18
N ASN A 322 -2.08 8.50 12.89
CA ASN A 322 -1.34 9.40 13.78
C ASN A 322 -0.26 10.22 13.08
N GLY A 323 -0.27 10.31 11.75
CA GLY A 323 0.70 11.09 10.98
C GLY A 323 2.13 10.54 11.06
N GLU A 324 2.29 9.28 11.46
CA GLU A 324 3.56 8.56 11.51
C GLU A 324 3.91 8.01 10.11
N LEU A 325 5.14 7.52 9.93
CA LEU A 325 5.50 6.86 8.66
C LEU A 325 4.73 5.54 8.52
N SER A 326 4.17 5.28 7.34
CA SER A 326 3.50 4.00 7.09
C SER A 326 4.49 2.84 7.12
N ASP A 327 4.11 1.78 7.85
CA ASP A 327 4.82 0.51 7.91
C ASP A 327 3.92 -0.68 7.52
N ASN A 328 2.82 -0.39 6.84
CA ASN A 328 1.75 -1.30 6.44
C ASN A 328 1.64 -1.28 4.90
N GLY A 329 0.62 -1.93 4.33
CA GLY A 329 0.20 -1.63 2.95
C GLY A 329 1.12 -2.13 1.82
N GLU A 330 0.89 -1.59 0.62
CA GLU A 330 1.62 -1.90 -0.61
C GLU A 330 2.92 -1.11 -0.75
N TYR A 331 2.94 0.11 -0.23
CA TYR A 331 4.12 0.96 -0.14
C TYR A 331 4.37 1.37 1.31
N TRP A 332 5.58 1.84 1.60
CA TRP A 332 5.95 2.29 2.93
C TRP A 332 7.16 3.19 2.88
N THR A 333 7.43 3.88 3.99
CA THR A 333 8.63 4.72 4.14
C THR A 333 9.28 4.43 5.48
N THR A 334 10.59 4.22 5.47
CA THR A 334 11.39 4.12 6.70
C THR A 334 12.16 5.40 6.96
N GLU A 335 12.58 5.61 8.20
CA GLU A 335 13.51 6.71 8.52
C GLU A 335 14.82 6.63 7.71
N SER A 336 15.34 5.43 7.45
CA SER A 336 16.51 5.24 6.58
C SER A 336 16.25 5.66 5.14
N ASP A 337 15.00 5.56 4.67
CA ASP A 337 14.61 6.06 3.35
C ASP A 337 14.59 7.58 3.31
N ILE A 338 14.11 8.24 4.38
CA ILE A 338 14.15 9.69 4.50
C ILE A 338 15.60 10.18 4.60
N GLU A 339 16.45 9.51 5.39
CA GLU A 339 17.86 9.84 5.48
C GLU A 339 18.53 9.74 4.11
N ARG A 340 18.37 8.60 3.42
CA ARG A 340 18.92 8.37 2.08
C ARG A 340 18.40 9.38 1.07
N LEU A 341 17.11 9.69 1.12
CA LEU A 341 16.47 10.69 0.27
C LEU A 341 17.18 12.04 0.37
N PHE A 342 17.29 12.60 1.57
CA PHE A 342 17.83 13.95 1.76
C PHE A 342 19.36 14.01 1.76
N CYS A 343 20.05 12.97 2.21
CA CYS A 343 21.51 12.96 2.32
C CYS A 343 22.22 12.48 1.04
N GLU A 344 21.58 11.66 0.21
CA GLU A 344 22.23 11.00 -0.93
C GLU A 344 21.47 11.21 -2.24
N THR A 345 20.20 10.78 -2.31
CA THR A 345 19.42 10.71 -3.56
C THR A 345 19.19 12.09 -4.16
N LEU A 346 18.60 12.99 -3.37
CA LEU A 346 18.17 14.31 -3.80
C LEU A 346 19.38 15.20 -4.17
N PRO A 347 20.46 15.27 -3.37
CA PRO A 347 21.70 15.95 -3.74
C PRO A 347 22.36 15.39 -5.01
N THR A 348 22.36 14.07 -5.18
CA THR A 348 22.95 13.44 -6.37
C THR A 348 22.15 13.78 -7.62
N LYS A 349 20.81 13.72 -7.55
CA LYS A 349 19.93 14.01 -8.69
C LYS A 349 20.01 15.48 -9.10
N ALA A 350 20.08 16.40 -8.14
CA ALA A 350 20.10 17.84 -8.37
C ALA A 350 21.51 18.44 -8.59
N ARG A 351 22.56 17.60 -8.69
CA ARG A 351 23.96 18.06 -8.79
C ARG A 351 24.21 18.97 -9.99
N SER A 352 23.61 18.66 -11.14
CA SER A 352 23.77 19.42 -12.39
C SER A 352 22.77 20.57 -12.56
N TRP A 353 21.84 20.76 -11.63
CA TRP A 353 20.75 21.71 -11.80
C TRP A 353 21.21 23.13 -11.49
N LYS A 354 20.74 24.09 -12.30
CA LYS A 354 21.03 25.51 -12.06
C LYS A 354 20.35 26.01 -10.78
N LYS A 355 19.14 25.52 -10.52
CA LYS A 355 18.36 25.86 -9.32
C LYS A 355 17.69 24.60 -8.78
N ARG A 356 17.89 24.33 -7.49
CA ARG A 356 17.53 23.04 -6.89
C ARG A 356 16.15 23.14 -6.26
N ARG A 357 15.10 22.79 -6.99
CA ARG A 357 13.71 22.92 -6.52
C ARG A 357 13.22 21.60 -5.96
N ILE A 358 12.60 21.65 -4.78
CA ILE A 358 11.84 20.54 -4.21
C ILE A 358 10.37 20.93 -4.24
N LEU A 359 9.55 20.11 -4.89
CA LEU A 359 8.09 20.25 -4.87
C LEU A 359 7.52 19.20 -3.93
N LEU A 360 6.97 19.64 -2.81
CA LEU A 360 6.18 18.78 -1.93
C LEU A 360 4.75 18.71 -2.46
N TYR A 361 4.36 17.55 -3.00
CA TYR A 361 3.03 17.30 -3.53
C TYR A 361 2.22 16.47 -2.52
N LEU A 362 1.25 17.11 -1.86
CA LEU A 362 0.38 16.47 -0.88
C LEU A 362 -0.92 16.03 -1.56
N HIS A 363 -1.08 14.71 -1.68
CA HIS A 363 -2.22 14.11 -2.35
C HIS A 363 -3.53 14.38 -1.60
N GLY A 364 -4.64 14.34 -2.33
CA GLY A 364 -5.97 14.30 -1.72
C GLY A 364 -6.18 13.00 -0.92
N GLY A 365 -6.89 13.10 0.19
CA GLY A 365 -7.17 12.01 1.13
C GLY A 365 -8.21 10.98 0.63
N LEU A 366 -8.28 10.77 -0.68
CA LEU A 366 -9.20 9.83 -1.34
C LEU A 366 -8.47 8.93 -2.36
N ASN A 367 -7.14 8.97 -2.40
CA ASN A 367 -6.36 8.18 -3.35
C ASN A 367 -5.93 6.87 -2.70
N SER A 368 -6.21 5.74 -3.35
CA SER A 368 -5.52 4.48 -3.01
C SER A 368 -4.01 4.64 -3.21
N GLU A 369 -3.22 3.90 -2.43
CA GLU A 369 -1.77 3.78 -2.60
C GLU A 369 -1.35 3.55 -4.05
N SER A 370 -2.01 2.62 -4.75
CA SER A 370 -1.76 2.33 -6.17
C SER A 370 -2.03 3.53 -7.08
N ALA A 371 -3.09 4.31 -6.83
CA ALA A 371 -3.40 5.52 -7.59
C ALA A 371 -2.37 6.63 -7.35
N SER A 372 -1.90 6.78 -6.11
CA SER A 372 -0.83 7.71 -5.76
C SER A 372 0.49 7.32 -6.43
N ALA A 373 0.86 6.03 -6.43
CA ALA A 373 2.04 5.50 -7.12
C ALA A 373 2.02 5.79 -8.62
N LYS A 374 0.89 5.55 -9.29
CA LYS A 374 0.77 5.87 -10.72
C LYS A 374 0.93 7.35 -11.00
N ARG A 375 0.39 8.20 -10.13
CA ARG A 375 0.53 9.66 -10.23
C ARG A 375 1.97 10.12 -10.04
N ILE A 376 2.70 9.54 -9.08
CA ILE A 376 4.14 9.78 -8.89
C ILE A 376 4.87 9.47 -10.19
N VAL A 377 4.64 8.28 -10.76
CA VAL A 377 5.26 7.84 -12.00
C VAL A 377 4.95 8.82 -13.15
N ALA A 378 3.69 9.18 -13.31
CA ALA A 378 3.20 10.10 -14.34
C ALA A 378 3.83 11.50 -14.24
N MET A 379 3.95 12.04 -13.02
CA MET A 379 4.44 13.41 -12.82
C MET A 379 5.96 13.53 -12.87
N ARG A 380 6.67 12.44 -12.57
CA ARG A 380 8.10 12.44 -12.28
C ARG A 380 8.96 13.04 -13.38
N ASP A 381 8.86 12.50 -14.59
CA ASP A 381 9.81 12.83 -15.67
C ASP A 381 9.65 14.27 -16.14
N VAL A 382 8.40 14.73 -16.26
CA VAL A 382 8.11 16.12 -16.59
C VAL A 382 8.72 17.06 -15.54
N MET A 383 8.56 16.76 -14.25
CA MET A 383 9.12 17.61 -13.19
C MET A 383 10.65 17.58 -13.17
N LEU A 384 11.27 16.40 -13.29
CA LEU A 384 12.73 16.26 -13.30
C LEU A 384 13.37 16.96 -14.50
N GLU A 385 12.77 16.89 -15.69
CA GLU A 385 13.25 17.59 -16.88
C GLU A 385 13.21 19.12 -16.74
N ASN A 386 12.37 19.62 -15.83
CA ASN A 386 12.25 21.03 -15.45
C ASN A 386 13.09 21.40 -14.22
N GLU A 387 14.04 20.55 -13.78
CA GLU A 387 14.85 20.76 -12.56
C GLU A 387 14.00 20.92 -11.28
N ILE A 388 12.91 20.14 -11.17
CA ILE A 388 12.07 20.05 -9.99
C ILE A 388 12.11 18.61 -9.49
N TYR A 389 12.45 18.43 -8.22
CA TYR A 389 12.38 17.15 -7.55
C TYR A 389 10.96 16.96 -6.99
N PRO A 390 10.16 16.03 -7.55
CA PRO A 390 8.81 15.76 -7.07
C PRO A 390 8.88 14.86 -5.83
N LEU A 391 8.57 15.41 -4.66
CA LEU A 391 8.43 14.66 -3.42
C LEU A 391 6.96 14.59 -3.04
N HIS A 392 6.38 13.40 -3.10
CA HIS A 392 4.97 13.17 -2.83
C HIS A 392 4.76 12.76 -1.38
N ILE A 393 3.75 13.35 -0.72
CA ILE A 393 3.23 12.84 0.56
C ILE A 393 2.00 11.99 0.24
N MET A 394 2.21 10.69 0.22
CA MET A 394 1.14 9.70 0.19
C MET A 394 0.69 9.48 1.63
N TRP A 395 -0.61 9.46 1.85
CA TRP A 395 -1.12 9.27 3.20
C TRP A 395 -2.39 8.45 3.17
N GLU A 396 -2.35 7.37 3.94
CA GLU A 396 -3.42 6.39 4.02
C GLU A 396 -4.66 7.06 4.60
N SER A 397 -5.60 7.30 3.72
CA SER A 397 -6.96 7.64 4.07
C SER A 397 -7.80 6.62 3.32
N ASP A 398 -8.08 5.49 3.98
CA ASP A 398 -9.18 4.57 3.65
C ASP A 398 -10.56 5.28 3.69
N PHE A 399 -10.57 6.61 3.59
CA PHE A 399 -11.73 7.46 3.60
C PHE A 399 -12.61 7.18 2.37
N LEU A 400 -12.04 7.00 1.17
CA LEU A 400 -12.85 6.68 -0.02
C LEU A 400 -13.44 5.25 0.05
N SER A 401 -12.65 4.26 0.47
CA SER A 401 -13.12 2.88 0.66
C SER A 401 -14.19 2.82 1.75
N SER A 402 -14.00 3.56 2.84
CA SER A 402 -14.98 3.70 3.93
C SER A 402 -16.24 4.42 3.48
N VAL A 403 -16.14 5.53 2.73
CA VAL A 403 -17.30 6.26 2.21
C VAL A 403 -18.04 5.45 1.14
N ALA A 404 -17.34 4.73 0.26
CA ALA A 404 -17.94 3.78 -0.67
C ALA A 404 -18.62 2.61 0.06
N GLY A 405 -18.02 2.13 1.16
CA GLY A 405 -18.63 1.18 2.08
C GLY A 405 -19.92 1.73 2.70
N LEU A 406 -19.90 2.96 3.21
CA LEU A 406 -21.09 3.62 3.74
C LEU A 406 -22.20 3.76 2.69
N PHE A 407 -21.85 4.10 1.45
CA PHE A 407 -22.82 4.12 0.35
C PHE A 407 -23.37 2.72 0.05
N LYS A 408 -22.51 1.70 -0.02
CA LYS A 408 -22.92 0.32 -0.29
C LYS A 408 -23.84 -0.21 0.80
N ASP A 409 -23.47 -0.03 2.06
CA ASP A 409 -24.26 -0.45 3.22
C ASP A 409 -25.64 0.21 3.19
N LEU A 410 -25.70 1.51 2.87
CA LEU A 410 -26.94 2.25 2.68
C LEU A 410 -27.80 1.66 1.55
N PHE A 411 -27.22 1.31 0.40
CA PHE A 411 -27.97 0.67 -0.69
C PHE A 411 -28.48 -0.71 -0.30
N THR A 412 -27.71 -1.51 0.44
CA THR A 412 -28.18 -2.82 0.94
C THR A 412 -29.25 -2.71 2.03
N GLU A 413 -29.20 -1.69 2.88
CA GLU A 413 -30.25 -1.40 3.88
C GLU A 413 -31.50 -0.81 3.21
N ALA A 414 -31.32 0.12 2.26
CA ALA A 414 -32.39 0.71 1.48
C ALA A 414 -33.10 -0.33 0.60
N ASP A 415 -32.39 -1.29 -0.01
CA ASP A 415 -33.00 -2.39 -0.77
C ASP A 415 -33.79 -3.36 0.13
N LYS A 416 -33.42 -3.47 1.42
CA LYS A 416 -34.18 -4.26 2.41
C LYS A 416 -35.39 -3.51 2.97
N LEU A 417 -35.34 -2.19 3.01
CA LEU A 417 -36.38 -1.32 3.59
C LEU A 417 -37.36 -0.76 2.54
N ALA A 418 -36.95 -0.64 1.28
CA ALA A 418 -37.74 -0.04 0.22
C ALA A 418 -38.38 -1.11 -0.68
N GLY A 419 -39.58 -1.53 -0.29
CA GLY A 419 -40.61 -1.77 -1.28
C GLY A 419 -40.88 -0.45 -2.02
N GLY A 420 -40.24 -0.27 -3.17
CA GLY A 420 -40.61 0.63 -4.28
C GLY A 420 -41.01 2.08 -3.98
N GLY A 421 -40.17 3.02 -4.45
CA GLY A 421 -40.65 4.30 -5.03
C GLY A 421 -41.05 5.41 -4.06
N PHE A 422 -40.09 6.27 -3.69
CA PHE A 422 -40.46 7.61 -3.18
C PHE A 422 -39.48 8.76 -3.52
N LEU A 423 -38.28 8.52 -4.06
CA LEU A 423 -37.26 9.59 -4.17
C LEU A 423 -36.49 9.67 -5.50
N GLU A 424 -36.95 9.02 -6.58
CA GLU A 424 -36.23 9.06 -7.86
C GLU A 424 -36.32 10.40 -8.61
N ASN A 425 -37.28 11.28 -8.26
CA ASN A 425 -37.55 12.52 -9.01
C ASN A 425 -37.14 13.84 -8.31
N LEU A 426 -36.44 13.80 -7.17
CA LEU A 426 -35.97 15.01 -6.46
C LEU A 426 -34.52 14.86 -5.97
N THR A 427 -33.55 15.19 -6.84
CA THR A 427 -32.10 15.09 -6.57
C THR A 427 -31.69 15.76 -5.25
N GLU A 428 -32.22 16.94 -4.94
CA GLU A 428 -31.88 17.68 -3.72
C GLU A 428 -32.40 17.00 -2.44
N ALA A 429 -33.59 16.38 -2.48
CA ALA A 429 -34.12 15.63 -1.34
C ALA A 429 -33.32 14.35 -1.10
N LYS A 430 -32.89 13.68 -2.18
CA LYS A 430 -31.99 12.52 -2.12
C LYS A 430 -30.65 12.87 -1.47
N ASP A 431 -30.02 13.95 -1.95
CA ASP A 431 -28.76 14.45 -1.38
C ASP A 431 -28.90 14.82 0.09
N ARG A 432 -30.03 15.42 0.49
CA ARG A 432 -30.30 15.77 1.88
C ARG A 432 -30.39 14.56 2.80
N VAL A 433 -31.04 13.49 2.34
CA VAL A 433 -31.12 12.22 3.08
C VAL A 433 -29.72 11.60 3.18
N LEU A 434 -28.97 11.56 2.09
CA LEU A 434 -27.59 11.06 2.07
C LEU A 434 -26.69 11.82 3.05
N GLU A 435 -26.74 13.15 3.04
CA GLU A 435 -25.98 14.01 3.98
C GLU A 435 -26.26 13.63 5.44
N LEU A 436 -27.54 13.53 5.82
CA LEU A 436 -27.94 13.23 7.20
C LEU A 436 -27.53 11.83 7.63
N THR A 437 -27.66 10.84 6.75
CA THR A 437 -27.29 9.46 7.08
C THR A 437 -25.78 9.29 7.21
N LEU A 438 -25.00 9.97 6.36
CA LEU A 438 -23.55 9.85 6.36
C LEU A 438 -22.86 10.74 7.39
N ALA A 439 -23.53 11.78 7.90
CA ALA A 439 -22.91 12.81 8.75
C ALA A 439 -22.12 12.23 9.93
N ARG A 440 -22.68 11.28 10.69
CA ARG A 440 -22.01 10.75 11.88
C ARG A 440 -20.77 9.94 11.55
N ALA A 441 -20.88 9.01 10.62
CA ALA A 441 -19.76 8.13 10.24
C ALA A 441 -18.67 8.92 9.50
N GLY A 442 -19.10 9.78 8.55
CA GLY A 442 -18.22 10.65 7.80
C GLY A 442 -17.51 11.68 8.67
N PHE A 443 -18.18 12.28 9.67
CA PHE A 443 -17.54 13.19 10.63
C PHE A 443 -16.39 12.54 11.38
N ARG A 444 -16.56 11.29 11.84
CA ARG A 444 -15.50 10.57 12.56
C ARG A 444 -14.31 10.31 11.64
N LEU A 445 -14.55 9.73 10.47
CA LEU A 445 -13.49 9.39 9.52
C LEU A 445 -12.76 10.64 9.00
N TRP A 446 -13.49 11.71 8.72
CA TRP A 446 -12.92 13.00 8.33
C TRP A 446 -12.13 13.65 9.47
N GLY A 447 -12.60 13.51 10.71
CA GLY A 447 -11.89 13.94 11.91
C GLY A 447 -10.55 13.23 12.09
N GLU A 448 -10.52 11.91 11.96
CA GLU A 448 -9.30 11.09 11.99
C GLU A 448 -8.30 11.54 10.91
N MET A 449 -8.77 11.76 9.68
CA MET A 449 -7.94 12.27 8.59
C MET A 449 -7.32 13.65 8.94
N LYS A 450 -8.11 14.59 9.47
CA LYS A 450 -7.59 15.90 9.89
C LYS A 450 -6.57 15.78 11.03
N GLU A 451 -6.79 14.85 11.95
CA GLU A 451 -5.87 14.60 13.05
C GLU A 451 -4.55 13.98 12.57
N ASN A 452 -4.58 13.03 11.63
CA ASN A 452 -3.38 12.48 11.00
C ASN A 452 -2.53 13.59 10.34
N ALA A 453 -3.18 14.50 9.61
CA ALA A 453 -2.53 15.66 9.00
C ALA A 453 -1.87 16.59 10.04
N ARG A 454 -2.53 16.84 11.18
CA ARG A 454 -1.98 17.63 12.29
C ARG A 454 -0.78 16.92 12.92
N LEU A 455 -0.97 15.66 13.31
CA LEU A 455 0.04 14.87 14.01
C LEU A 455 1.29 14.61 13.16
N ALA A 456 1.17 14.57 11.83
CA ALA A 456 2.35 14.49 10.97
C ALA A 456 3.32 15.67 11.16
N SER A 457 2.81 16.83 11.59
CA SER A 457 3.60 18.05 11.80
C SER A 457 3.82 18.39 13.27
N ASP A 458 2.96 17.90 14.17
CA ASP A 458 2.95 18.22 15.60
C ASP A 458 2.65 16.97 16.45
N HIS A 459 3.47 15.93 16.28
CA HIS A 459 3.39 14.72 17.08
C HIS A 459 4.02 14.95 18.47
N PRO A 460 3.37 14.55 19.58
CA PRO A 460 3.91 14.72 20.93
C PRO A 460 5.26 14.05 21.18
N HIS A 461 5.58 13.03 20.39
CA HIS A 461 6.82 12.26 20.49
C HIS A 461 7.87 12.63 19.44
N ASN A 462 7.63 13.67 18.61
CA ASN A 462 8.51 14.08 17.51
C ASN A 462 8.77 12.99 16.45
N ILE A 463 7.78 12.13 16.21
CA ILE A 463 7.84 11.03 15.23
C ILE A 463 6.87 11.26 14.06
N GLY A 464 6.22 12.42 13.99
CA GLY A 464 5.36 12.78 12.86
C GLY A 464 6.19 12.88 11.58
N ALA A 465 5.63 12.43 10.44
CA ALA A 465 6.36 12.34 9.18
C ALA A 465 7.04 13.65 8.75
N ILE A 466 6.39 14.80 8.94
CA ILE A 466 6.98 16.11 8.61
C ILE A 466 8.01 16.56 9.64
N GLN A 467 7.85 16.20 10.92
CA GLN A 467 8.89 16.40 11.94
C GLN A 467 10.16 15.60 11.62
N LEU A 468 10.01 14.37 11.13
CA LEU A 468 11.12 13.55 10.65
C LEU A 468 11.76 14.18 9.40
N VAL A 469 10.96 14.59 8.41
CA VAL A 469 11.46 15.34 7.23
C VAL A 469 12.30 16.54 7.66
N ALA A 470 11.79 17.36 8.59
CA ALA A 470 12.51 18.52 9.10
C ALA A 470 13.86 18.13 9.72
N SER A 471 13.87 17.07 10.54
CA SER A 471 15.07 16.56 11.21
C SER A 471 16.13 16.06 10.21
N TYR A 472 15.71 15.32 9.18
CA TYR A 472 16.61 14.79 8.17
C TYR A 472 17.06 15.84 7.15
N VAL A 473 16.28 16.88 6.88
CA VAL A 473 16.74 18.08 6.15
C VAL A 473 17.85 18.79 6.92
N GLU A 474 17.70 18.97 8.24
CA GLU A 474 18.76 19.54 9.08
C GLU A 474 20.02 18.65 9.13
N LEU A 475 19.85 17.32 9.15
CA LEU A 475 20.97 16.38 9.03
C LEU A 475 21.70 16.53 7.68
N ALA A 476 20.95 16.59 6.58
CA ALA A 476 21.50 16.76 5.24
C ALA A 476 22.27 18.08 5.12
N LYS A 477 21.72 19.19 5.65
CA LYS A 477 22.41 20.50 5.71
C LYS A 477 23.76 20.42 6.44
N LYS A 478 23.90 19.54 7.43
CA LYS A 478 25.18 19.31 8.12
C LYS A 478 26.14 18.46 7.29
N LYS A 479 25.65 17.37 6.68
CA LYS A 479 26.46 16.39 5.92
C LYS A 479 26.93 16.89 4.54
N LEU A 480 26.14 17.72 3.86
CA LEU A 480 26.45 18.17 2.50
C LEU A 480 27.72 19.03 2.44
N ALA A 481 28.43 18.95 1.31
CA ALA A 481 29.56 19.85 1.03
C ALA A 481 29.05 21.30 0.89
N SER A 482 29.89 22.30 1.18
CA SER A 482 29.49 23.72 1.18
C SER A 482 28.85 24.19 -0.13
N HIS A 483 29.35 23.72 -1.28
CA HIS A 483 28.78 24.03 -2.60
C HIS A 483 27.39 23.39 -2.85
N ASP A 484 27.07 22.32 -2.13
CA ASP A 484 25.79 21.63 -2.23
C ASP A 484 24.71 22.17 -1.28
N LYS A 485 25.07 23.08 -0.37
CA LYS A 485 24.13 23.69 0.58
C LYS A 485 23.33 24.86 0.00
N ALA A 486 23.78 25.45 -1.11
CA ALA A 486 23.16 26.63 -1.70
C ALA A 486 22.18 26.30 -2.83
N GLY A 487 21.24 27.22 -3.11
CA GLY A 487 20.38 27.17 -4.29
C GLY A 487 19.12 26.30 -4.17
N TRP A 488 18.79 25.85 -2.96
CA TRP A 488 17.58 25.09 -2.67
C TRP A 488 16.35 25.99 -2.54
N GLU A 489 15.23 25.55 -3.11
CA GLU A 489 13.92 26.19 -2.95
C GLU A 489 12.84 25.13 -2.69
N LEU A 490 11.89 25.47 -1.83
CA LEU A 490 10.75 24.63 -1.51
C LEU A 490 9.48 25.20 -2.16
N HIS A 491 8.68 24.30 -2.71
CA HIS A 491 7.38 24.57 -3.29
C HIS A 491 6.38 23.56 -2.75
N ILE A 492 5.14 23.97 -2.52
CA ILE A 492 4.10 23.10 -1.97
C ILE A 492 2.88 23.11 -2.90
N VAL A 493 2.36 21.92 -3.20
CA VAL A 493 1.07 21.72 -3.84
C VAL A 493 0.22 20.83 -2.95
N GLY A 494 -0.95 21.31 -2.54
CA GLY A 494 -1.92 20.52 -1.78
C GLY A 494 -3.20 20.34 -2.57
N HIS A 495 -3.56 19.10 -2.91
CA HIS A 495 -4.82 18.80 -3.61
C HIS A 495 -5.88 18.30 -2.63
N SER A 496 -7.10 18.84 -2.70
CA SER A 496 -8.22 18.45 -1.83
C SER A 496 -7.83 18.46 -0.35
N ALA A 497 -7.98 17.35 0.37
CA ALA A 497 -7.58 17.24 1.78
C ALA A 497 -6.06 17.45 2.00
N GLY A 498 -5.23 17.29 0.97
CA GLY A 498 -3.82 17.66 1.01
C GLY A 498 -3.59 19.14 1.36
N SER A 499 -4.58 20.02 1.15
CA SER A 499 -4.50 21.41 1.64
C SER A 499 -4.55 21.51 3.16
N ILE A 500 -5.24 20.59 3.85
CA ILE A 500 -5.29 20.51 5.32
C ILE A 500 -3.93 20.09 5.84
N PHE A 501 -3.38 19.02 5.27
CA PHE A 501 -2.03 18.54 5.57
C PHE A 501 -0.98 19.64 5.34
N ALA A 502 -1.04 20.29 4.18
CA ALA A 502 -0.13 21.37 3.83
C ALA A 502 -0.21 22.54 4.81
N ALA A 503 -1.42 22.90 5.28
CA ALA A 503 -1.60 23.99 6.23
C ALA A 503 -0.96 23.69 7.60
N HIS A 504 -1.04 22.44 8.07
CA HIS A 504 -0.36 22.01 9.30
C HIS A 504 1.17 21.91 9.13
N ALA A 505 1.63 21.47 7.95
CA ALA A 505 3.06 21.31 7.67
C ALA A 505 3.79 22.65 7.47
N MET A 506 3.11 23.67 6.95
CA MET A 506 3.73 24.92 6.50
C MET A 506 4.54 25.66 7.56
N PRO A 507 4.06 25.84 8.81
CA PRO A 507 4.83 26.51 9.85
C PRO A 507 6.17 25.82 10.13
N LEU A 508 6.19 24.49 10.14
CA LEU A 508 7.41 23.72 10.36
C LEU A 508 8.34 23.80 9.14
N LEU A 509 7.79 23.66 7.93
CA LEU A 509 8.55 23.72 6.69
C LEU A 509 9.17 25.10 6.42
N ALA A 510 8.48 26.18 6.79
CA ALA A 510 8.99 27.55 6.66
C ALA A 510 10.22 27.81 7.54
N ASN A 511 10.37 27.05 8.64
CA ASN A 511 11.47 27.19 9.60
C ASN A 511 12.72 26.38 9.22
N LEU A 512 12.72 25.64 8.11
CA LEU A 512 13.88 24.83 7.66
C LEU A 512 15.06 25.67 7.16
N GLY A 513 14.89 26.98 7.02
CA GLY A 513 15.88 27.87 6.38
C GLY A 513 16.05 27.61 4.87
N ILE A 514 15.10 26.90 4.26
CA ILE A 514 14.97 26.75 2.81
C ILE A 514 13.85 27.70 2.34
N PRO A 515 14.09 28.60 1.37
CA PRO A 515 13.07 29.51 0.89
C PRO A 515 11.82 28.78 0.36
N LEU A 516 10.68 28.95 1.03
CA LEU A 516 9.36 28.54 0.54
C LEU A 516 8.87 29.55 -0.49
N LYS A 517 9.00 29.23 -1.79
CA LYS A 517 8.78 30.17 -2.89
C LYS A 517 7.36 30.24 -3.40
N SER A 518 6.65 29.11 -3.43
CA SER A 518 5.25 29.07 -3.88
C SER A 518 4.46 28.02 -3.13
N VAL A 519 3.22 28.34 -2.80
CA VAL A 519 2.22 27.38 -2.30
C VAL A 519 1.02 27.43 -3.23
N GLN A 520 0.46 26.28 -3.55
CA GLN A 520 -0.65 26.15 -4.49
C GLN A 520 -1.63 25.12 -3.97
N PHE A 521 -2.91 25.46 -3.93
CA PHE A 521 -3.97 24.54 -3.52
C PHE A 521 -4.92 24.26 -4.68
N LEU A 522 -5.10 22.97 -4.96
CA LEU A 522 -6.01 22.47 -5.97
C LEU A 522 -7.27 21.97 -5.25
N ALA A 523 -8.44 22.56 -5.53
CA ALA A 523 -9.71 22.27 -4.89
C ALA A 523 -9.62 22.07 -3.35
N PRO A 524 -9.06 23.03 -2.58
CA PRO A 524 -8.74 22.82 -1.18
C PRO A 524 -9.95 22.45 -0.32
N ALA A 525 -9.86 21.33 0.40
CA ALA A 525 -10.93 20.85 1.28
C ALA A 525 -10.81 21.37 2.73
N ILE A 526 -9.87 22.29 2.98
CA ILE A 526 -9.68 22.92 4.30
C ILE A 526 -10.80 23.92 4.60
N ARG A 527 -11.27 23.95 5.84
CA ARG A 527 -12.19 24.99 6.32
C ARG A 527 -11.56 26.38 6.25
N THR A 528 -12.39 27.37 5.98
CA THR A 528 -11.95 28.77 5.94
C THR A 528 -11.41 29.26 7.28
N ASP A 529 -11.99 28.82 8.40
CA ASP A 529 -11.53 29.18 9.74
C ASP A 529 -10.18 28.53 10.09
N THR A 530 -10.01 27.25 9.76
CA THR A 530 -8.78 26.51 9.97
C THR A 530 -7.64 27.09 9.11
N PHE A 531 -7.93 27.46 7.86
CA PHE A 531 -6.99 28.19 7.01
C PHE A 531 -6.55 29.51 7.67
N LYS A 532 -7.51 30.32 8.14
CA LYS A 532 -7.21 31.60 8.80
C LYS A 532 -6.39 31.40 10.07
N GLN A 533 -6.76 30.41 10.89
CA GLN A 533 -6.05 30.10 12.14
C GLN A 533 -4.59 29.69 11.90
N LEU A 534 -4.35 28.80 10.93
CA LEU A 534 -3.03 28.21 10.71
C LEU A 534 -2.12 29.10 9.86
N LEU A 535 -2.66 29.77 8.83
CA LEU A 535 -1.84 30.43 7.81
C LEU A 535 -1.88 31.96 7.89
N LEU A 536 -2.99 32.58 8.31
CA LEU A 536 -3.09 34.05 8.29
C LEU A 536 -1.96 34.75 9.11
N PRO A 537 -1.60 34.28 10.32
CA PRO A 537 -0.50 34.90 11.07
C PRO A 537 0.84 34.85 10.34
N GLY A 538 1.14 33.73 9.67
CA GLY A 538 2.38 33.56 8.91
C GLY A 538 2.39 34.37 7.61
N LEU A 539 1.22 34.54 6.98
CA LEU A 539 1.03 35.38 5.80
C LEU A 539 1.25 36.85 6.13
N GLU A 540 0.66 37.34 7.23
CA GLU A 540 0.81 38.72 7.69
C GLU A 540 2.25 39.04 8.12
N ALA A 541 2.95 38.07 8.72
CA ALA A 541 4.35 38.18 9.07
C ALA A 541 5.30 38.06 7.86
N GLY A 542 4.82 37.66 6.68
CA GLY A 542 5.64 37.42 5.49
C GLY A 542 6.53 36.18 5.58
N HIS A 543 6.26 35.27 6.53
CA HIS A 543 7.01 34.03 6.71
C HIS A 543 6.61 32.94 5.71
N ILE A 544 5.37 32.98 5.23
CA ILE A 544 4.84 32.05 4.23
C ILE A 544 4.20 32.83 3.06
N PRO A 545 4.29 32.32 1.82
CA PRO A 545 3.62 32.95 0.69
C PRO A 545 2.12 32.63 0.69
N LEU A 546 1.31 33.55 0.14
CA LEU A 546 -0.11 33.31 -0.09
C LEU A 546 -0.31 32.14 -1.05
N PRO A 547 -1.09 31.10 -0.69
CA PRO A 547 -1.40 30.02 -1.61
C PRO A 547 -2.15 30.54 -2.84
N SER A 548 -1.78 30.09 -4.04
CA SER A 548 -2.63 30.26 -5.22
C SER A 548 -3.71 29.18 -5.24
N LEU A 549 -4.96 29.54 -5.50
CA LEU A 549 -6.09 28.60 -5.48
C LEU A 549 -6.52 28.26 -6.90
N TYR A 550 -6.78 26.97 -7.14
CA TYR A 550 -7.47 26.47 -8.32
C TYR A 550 -8.77 25.81 -7.86
N ILE A 551 -9.91 26.36 -8.23
CA ILE A 551 -11.23 25.90 -7.79
C ILE A 551 -12.21 25.79 -8.96
N LEU A 552 -13.31 25.05 -8.81
CA LEU A 552 -14.37 25.05 -9.81
C LEU A 552 -15.24 26.30 -9.63
N SER A 553 -15.93 26.69 -10.71
CA SER A 553 -17.06 27.62 -10.59
C SER A 553 -18.21 26.96 -9.82
N ASP A 554 -19.05 27.77 -9.17
CA ASP A 554 -20.18 27.24 -8.37
C ASP A 554 -21.11 26.34 -9.20
N LYS A 555 -21.23 26.62 -10.51
CA LYS A 555 -22.01 25.79 -11.45
C LYS A 555 -21.42 24.38 -11.57
N LEU A 556 -20.10 24.29 -11.77
CA LEU A 556 -19.42 23.00 -11.90
C LEU A 556 -19.38 22.26 -10.56
N GLU A 557 -19.11 22.96 -9.45
CA GLU A 557 -19.06 22.37 -8.11
C GLU A 557 -20.40 21.71 -7.71
N ARG A 558 -21.53 22.34 -8.07
CA ARG A 558 -22.88 21.79 -7.86
C ARG A 558 -23.29 20.73 -8.88
N GLY A 559 -22.61 20.67 -10.02
CA GLY A 559 -22.86 19.71 -11.10
C GLY A 559 -21.93 18.49 -11.08
N ASP A 560 -20.90 18.50 -10.23
CA ASP A 560 -20.02 17.36 -9.98
C ASP A 560 -20.72 16.29 -9.13
N SER A 561 -20.11 15.13 -8.93
CA SER A 561 -20.70 14.05 -8.13
C SER A 561 -19.65 13.19 -7.42
N VAL A 562 -20.02 12.64 -6.27
CA VAL A 562 -19.22 11.62 -5.56
C VAL A 562 -20.10 10.43 -5.23
N GLY A 563 -19.93 9.35 -5.98
CA GLY A 563 -20.80 8.18 -5.87
C GLY A 563 -22.27 8.57 -6.16
N PRO A 564 -23.24 8.23 -5.28
CA PRO A 564 -24.64 8.59 -5.48
C PRO A 564 -24.98 10.04 -5.09
N TYR A 565 -24.06 10.79 -4.46
CA TYR A 565 -24.27 12.18 -4.05
C TYR A 565 -24.11 13.11 -5.26
N GLY A 566 -25.13 13.93 -5.53
CA GLY A 566 -25.28 14.72 -6.76
C GLY A 566 -24.54 16.05 -6.80
N LYS A 567 -23.55 16.25 -5.92
CA LYS A 567 -22.67 17.43 -5.86
C LYS A 567 -21.23 17.00 -5.61
N SER A 568 -20.30 17.95 -5.68
CA SER A 568 -18.88 17.69 -5.40
C SER A 568 -18.60 17.15 -4.00
N LEU A 569 -17.38 16.64 -3.82
CA LEU A 569 -16.87 16.24 -2.51
C LEU A 569 -16.90 17.39 -1.50
N LEU A 570 -16.60 18.62 -1.92
CA LEU A 570 -16.56 19.75 -1.00
C LEU A 570 -17.95 20.05 -0.42
N TYR A 571 -19.01 19.88 -1.21
CA TYR A 571 -20.39 19.96 -0.70
C TYR A 571 -20.69 18.85 0.30
N LEU A 572 -20.26 17.61 0.04
CA LEU A 572 -20.44 16.51 0.98
C LEU A 572 -19.69 16.76 2.30
N VAL A 573 -18.45 17.25 2.22
CA VAL A 573 -17.65 17.62 3.40
C VAL A 573 -18.32 18.75 4.19
N SER A 574 -18.68 19.84 3.50
CA SER A 574 -19.35 21.02 4.06
C SER A 574 -20.68 20.66 4.74
N ASN A 575 -21.46 19.75 4.15
CA ASN A 575 -22.83 19.50 4.59
C ASN A 575 -22.96 18.32 5.55
N ALA A 576 -22.01 17.38 5.55
CA ALA A 576 -22.10 16.16 6.33
C ALA A 576 -20.88 15.91 7.23
N PHE A 577 -19.66 16.15 6.77
CA PHE A 577 -18.46 15.62 7.45
C PHE A 577 -17.77 16.59 8.41
N GLU A 578 -18.16 17.86 8.43
CA GLU A 578 -17.63 18.86 9.37
C GLU A 578 -18.43 18.98 10.68
N GLY A 579 -19.37 18.06 10.91
CA GLY A 579 -20.14 17.95 12.17
C GLY A 579 -21.30 18.95 12.28
N MET A 580 -21.24 20.03 11.51
CA MET A 580 -22.35 20.93 11.22
C MET A 580 -22.55 21.00 9.71
N ARG A 581 -23.74 21.42 9.29
CA ARG A 581 -24.06 21.58 7.87
C ARG A 581 -23.63 22.96 7.37
N GLU A 582 -23.27 23.05 6.09
CA GLU A 582 -22.87 24.29 5.41
C GLU A 582 -21.64 24.95 6.04
N VAL A 583 -20.70 24.13 6.53
CA VAL A 583 -19.44 24.61 7.07
C VAL A 583 -18.57 25.15 5.92
N PRO A 584 -18.14 26.43 5.96
CA PRO A 584 -17.44 27.03 4.84
C PRO A 584 -16.08 26.38 4.54
N ILE A 585 -15.91 25.95 3.28
CA ILE A 585 -14.68 25.31 2.77
C ILE A 585 -13.96 26.24 1.79
N LEU A 586 -12.64 26.36 1.92
CA LEU A 586 -11.83 27.29 1.12
C LEU A 586 -11.93 27.04 -0.40
N GLY A 587 -12.10 25.79 -0.81
CA GLY A 587 -12.20 25.41 -2.22
C GLY A 587 -13.53 25.79 -2.89
N MET A 588 -14.51 26.28 -2.16
CA MET A 588 -15.82 26.67 -2.69
C MET A 588 -15.84 28.18 -2.96
N LYS A 589 -16.11 28.57 -4.22
CA LYS A 589 -16.11 30.00 -4.61
C LYS A 589 -17.10 30.81 -3.78
N ALA A 590 -18.32 30.31 -3.57
CA ALA A 590 -19.32 30.94 -2.71
C ALA A 590 -18.82 31.22 -1.28
N CYS A 591 -17.97 30.35 -0.71
CA CYS A 591 -17.40 30.54 0.62
C CYS A 591 -16.30 31.61 0.66
N ILE A 592 -15.49 31.72 -0.41
CA ILE A 592 -14.50 32.80 -0.55
C ILE A 592 -15.20 34.15 -0.69
N ASP A 593 -16.21 34.24 -1.56
CA ASP A 593 -16.93 35.47 -1.84
C ASP A 593 -17.68 35.99 -0.59
N ALA A 594 -18.22 35.08 0.23
CA ALA A 594 -18.95 35.42 1.46
C ALA A 594 -18.06 35.94 2.59
N ASP A 595 -16.76 35.59 2.63
CA ASP A 595 -15.81 36.05 3.64
C ASP A 595 -15.01 37.25 3.11
N LYS A 596 -15.26 38.44 3.67
CA LYS A 596 -14.59 39.69 3.26
C LYS A 596 -13.06 39.61 3.31
N THR A 597 -12.51 38.87 4.27
CA THR A 597 -11.05 38.71 4.43
C THR A 597 -10.51 37.87 3.28
N LEU A 598 -11.14 36.74 3.00
CA LEU A 598 -10.71 35.83 1.93
C LEU A 598 -10.95 36.44 0.54
N SER A 599 -12.10 37.07 0.30
CA SER A 599 -12.40 37.79 -0.94
C SER A 599 -11.34 38.86 -1.23
N LYS A 600 -10.94 39.65 -0.23
CA LYS A 600 -9.85 40.64 -0.38
C LYS A 600 -8.51 39.97 -0.65
N LEU A 601 -8.19 38.90 0.06
CA LEU A 601 -6.91 38.19 -0.03
C LEU A 601 -6.72 37.55 -1.41
N PHE A 602 -7.76 36.89 -1.93
CA PHE A 602 -7.73 36.14 -3.18
C PHE A 602 -8.18 36.94 -4.41
N GLY A 603 -8.68 38.16 -4.23
CA GLY A 603 -8.96 39.11 -5.32
C GLY A 603 -7.69 39.75 -5.93
N GLY A 604 -6.53 39.53 -5.32
CA GLY A 604 -5.24 40.07 -5.76
C GLY A 604 -4.45 39.15 -6.70
N ALA A 605 -3.15 39.42 -6.78
CA ALA A 605 -2.20 38.61 -7.52
C ALA A 605 -1.11 38.04 -6.59
N VAL A 606 -0.73 36.79 -6.84
CA VAL A 606 0.47 36.14 -6.29
C VAL A 606 1.43 35.98 -7.45
N ASP A 607 2.71 36.36 -7.27
CA ASP A 607 3.77 36.21 -8.28
C ASP A 607 3.51 36.88 -9.65
N GLY A 608 2.62 37.88 -9.69
CA GLY A 608 2.21 38.55 -10.93
C GLY A 608 1.08 37.83 -11.69
N ARG A 609 0.45 36.82 -11.08
CA ARG A 609 -0.67 36.04 -11.62
C ARG A 609 -1.86 36.06 -10.63
N PRO A 610 -3.09 35.80 -11.05
CA PRO A 610 -4.26 35.79 -10.17
C PRO A 610 -4.05 34.87 -8.96
N ALA A 611 -4.40 35.34 -7.75
CA ALA A 611 -4.35 34.48 -6.56
C ALA A 611 -5.42 33.38 -6.59
N LEU A 612 -6.51 33.62 -7.33
CA LEU A 612 -7.64 32.71 -7.51
C LEU A 612 -7.83 32.41 -9.00
N VAL A 613 -7.75 31.14 -9.36
CA VAL A 613 -8.06 30.60 -10.69
C VAL A 613 -9.35 29.80 -10.58
N VAL A 614 -10.40 30.25 -11.24
CA VAL A 614 -11.70 29.58 -11.27
C VAL A 614 -11.83 28.84 -12.61
N SER A 615 -11.98 27.52 -12.53
CA SER A 615 -12.22 26.67 -13.69
C SER A 615 -13.69 26.78 -14.11
N GLU A 616 -13.93 27.13 -15.37
CA GLU A 616 -15.26 27.08 -15.99
C GLU A 616 -15.47 25.79 -16.79
N GLY A 617 -14.48 24.90 -16.86
CA GLY A 617 -14.54 23.69 -17.67
C GLY A 617 -14.67 24.00 -19.17
N ILE A 618 -14.13 25.13 -19.61
CA ILE A 618 -14.19 25.56 -21.01
C ILE A 618 -12.82 25.28 -21.63
N PRO A 619 -12.73 24.44 -22.69
CA PRO A 619 -11.47 24.20 -23.38
C PRO A 619 -10.81 25.49 -23.83
N ILE A 620 -9.50 25.58 -23.67
CA ILE A 620 -8.71 26.73 -24.12
C ILE A 620 -8.42 26.55 -25.62
N ASP A 621 -8.58 27.61 -26.40
CA ASP A 621 -8.12 27.67 -27.78
C ASP A 621 -6.61 27.32 -27.84
N PRO A 622 -6.19 26.29 -28.60
CA PRO A 622 -4.78 25.90 -28.70
C PRO A 622 -3.84 27.07 -29.05
N ALA A 623 -4.30 28.04 -29.84
CA ALA A 623 -3.50 29.23 -30.19
C ALA A 623 -3.24 30.16 -28.99
N LYS A 624 -4.05 30.05 -27.93
CA LYS A 624 -3.98 30.87 -26.71
C LYS A 624 -3.50 30.09 -25.49
N GLU A 625 -3.31 28.78 -25.61
CA GLU A 625 -2.97 27.89 -24.48
C GLU A 625 -1.74 28.36 -23.72
N ALA A 626 -0.63 28.66 -24.41
CA ALA A 626 0.59 29.14 -23.77
C ALA A 626 0.40 30.46 -23.00
N ALA A 627 -0.43 31.37 -23.54
CA ALA A 627 -0.75 32.63 -22.88
C ALA A 627 -1.65 32.44 -21.66
N ALA A 628 -2.64 31.54 -21.77
CA ALA A 628 -3.54 31.18 -20.68
C ALA A 628 -2.77 30.52 -19.52
N ILE A 629 -1.93 29.52 -19.82
CA ILE A 629 -1.07 28.84 -18.82
C ILE A 629 -0.16 29.85 -18.12
N LYS A 630 0.43 30.79 -18.85
CA LYS A 630 1.28 31.84 -18.27
C LYS A 630 0.55 32.70 -17.24
N LEU A 631 -0.75 32.90 -17.43
CA LEU A 631 -1.62 33.68 -16.53
C LEU A 631 -2.28 32.83 -15.43
N GLY A 632 -2.09 31.51 -15.41
CA GLY A 632 -2.78 30.62 -14.50
C GLY A 632 -4.15 30.21 -15.02
N ALA A 633 -4.20 29.06 -15.69
CA ALA A 633 -5.41 28.52 -16.29
C ALA A 633 -5.77 27.15 -15.70
N SER A 634 -7.06 26.82 -15.76
CA SER A 634 -7.61 25.51 -15.43
C SER A 634 -8.81 25.26 -16.32
N ILE A 635 -8.95 24.02 -16.80
CA ILE A 635 -10.14 23.53 -17.49
C ILE A 635 -10.71 22.28 -16.81
N SER A 636 -10.31 21.99 -15.57
CA SER A 636 -10.88 20.90 -14.77
C SER A 636 -12.41 21.00 -14.69
N HIS A 637 -13.07 19.85 -14.85
CA HIS A 637 -14.53 19.72 -14.78
C HIS A 637 -15.02 19.12 -13.47
N SER A 638 -14.12 18.61 -12.63
CA SER A 638 -14.47 17.92 -11.39
C SER A 638 -13.46 18.22 -10.30
N HIS A 639 -13.87 18.01 -9.06
CA HIS A 639 -13.05 18.22 -7.86
C HIS A 639 -11.75 17.39 -7.91
N GLY A 640 -11.87 16.13 -8.30
CA GLY A 640 -10.75 15.21 -8.45
C GLY A 640 -9.95 15.38 -9.74
N GLY A 641 -10.34 16.28 -10.65
CA GLY A 641 -9.77 16.38 -11.99
C GLY A 641 -8.60 17.36 -12.15
N PHE A 642 -8.32 18.20 -11.16
CA PHE A 642 -7.31 19.27 -11.27
C PHE A 642 -5.90 18.76 -11.53
N ASP A 643 -5.53 17.64 -10.95
CA ASP A 643 -4.21 17.00 -11.10
C ASP A 643 -4.11 16.14 -12.36
N ASN A 644 -5.23 15.90 -13.04
CA ASN A 644 -5.31 15.27 -14.35
C ASN A 644 -5.51 16.30 -15.48
N ASP A 645 -5.76 17.57 -15.15
CA ASP A 645 -5.90 18.67 -16.10
C ASP A 645 -4.54 19.27 -16.48
N CYS A 646 -4.21 19.18 -17.77
CA CYS A 646 -2.96 19.71 -18.31
C CYS A 646 -2.85 21.22 -18.14
N ALA A 647 -3.94 21.97 -18.30
CA ALA A 647 -3.91 23.42 -18.16
C ALA A 647 -3.57 23.81 -16.72
N THR A 648 -4.22 23.17 -15.74
CA THR A 648 -3.92 23.33 -14.33
C THR A 648 -2.47 22.96 -14.01
N MET A 649 -2.03 21.74 -14.35
CA MET A 649 -0.70 21.27 -13.96
C MET A 649 0.44 22.04 -14.65
N ASN A 650 0.25 22.50 -15.89
CA ASN A 650 1.22 23.38 -16.54
C ASN A 650 1.22 24.80 -15.95
N SER A 651 0.09 25.29 -15.46
CA SER A 651 0.02 26.55 -14.70
C SER A 651 0.75 26.42 -13.37
N VAL A 652 0.58 25.29 -12.68
CA VAL A 652 1.31 24.96 -11.45
C VAL A 652 2.81 24.95 -11.70
N LEU A 653 3.25 24.25 -12.76
CA LEU A 653 4.64 24.17 -13.17
C LEU A 653 5.23 25.55 -13.50
N THR A 654 4.47 26.38 -14.21
CA THR A 654 4.88 27.76 -14.56
C THR A 654 5.09 28.63 -13.32
N ARG A 655 4.26 28.48 -12.28
CA ARG A 655 4.45 29.18 -11.00
C ARG A 655 5.70 28.70 -10.25
N VAL A 656 5.93 27.39 -10.19
CA VAL A 656 7.13 26.81 -9.55
C VAL A 656 8.41 27.31 -10.23
N LEU A 657 8.42 27.38 -11.57
CA LEU A 657 9.59 27.81 -12.33
C LEU A 657 9.77 29.33 -12.38
N GLY A 658 8.68 30.09 -12.23
CA GLY A 658 8.63 31.53 -12.47
C GLY A 658 8.80 31.92 -13.95
N THR A 659 8.94 30.93 -14.84
CA THR A 659 9.23 31.07 -16.28
C THR A 659 8.50 29.96 -17.05
N ALA A 660 8.56 30.00 -18.38
CA ALA A 660 7.96 28.96 -19.21
C ALA A 660 8.65 27.60 -18.95
N PRO A 661 7.89 26.52 -18.76
CA PRO A 661 8.46 25.18 -18.62
C PRO A 661 9.21 24.72 -19.86
N LYS A 662 10.29 23.96 -19.65
CA LYS A 662 11.06 23.29 -20.70
C LYS A 662 10.27 22.12 -21.31
N ARG A 663 9.62 21.32 -20.45
CA ARG A 663 8.69 20.26 -20.83
C ARG A 663 7.34 20.54 -20.17
N LEU A 664 6.26 20.50 -20.95
CA LEU A 664 4.89 20.61 -20.44
C LEU A 664 4.33 19.21 -20.17
N PHE A 665 3.40 19.13 -19.21
CA PHE A 665 2.50 18.00 -19.09
C PHE A 665 1.59 17.93 -20.31
N THR A 666 1.47 16.73 -20.86
CA THR A 666 0.52 16.40 -21.91
C THR A 666 -0.62 15.55 -21.34
N SER A 667 -1.74 15.44 -22.08
CA SER A 667 -2.85 14.57 -21.67
C SER A 667 -2.44 13.11 -21.59
N ARG A 668 -1.34 12.73 -22.22
CA ARG A 668 -0.77 11.39 -22.11
C ARG A 668 -0.04 11.19 -20.79
N ASP A 669 0.71 12.19 -20.32
CA ASP A 669 1.43 12.10 -19.05
C ASP A 669 0.44 11.95 -17.89
N LEU A 670 -0.68 12.69 -17.91
CA LEU A 670 -1.65 12.76 -16.81
C LEU A 670 -2.81 11.75 -16.91
N LYS A 671 -2.67 10.69 -17.71
CA LYS A 671 -3.72 9.65 -17.91
C LYS A 671 -3.29 8.33 -17.26
N TYR A 672 -3.56 8.19 -15.96
CA TYR A 672 -3.19 7.04 -15.12
C TYR A 672 -4.36 6.31 -14.45
#